data_AF-A0A9W4K224-F1
#
_entry.id   AF-A0A9W4K224-F1
#
_cell.length_a   1.000
_cell.length_b   1.000
_cell.length_c   1.000
_cell.angle_alpha   90.00
_cell.angle_beta   90.00
_cell.angle_gamma   90.00
#
_symmetry.space_group_name_H-M   'P 1'
#
loop_
_entity.id
_entity.type
_entity.pdbx_description
1 polymer ?
#
loop_
_entity_poly.entity_id
_entity_poly.type
_entity_poly.pdbx_seq_one_letter_code
_entity_poly.pdbx_strand_id
1 'polypeptide(L)'
;MKLYKVSVVPIFTLLTLTTSFVLPLPDNLQAFLGVENEAPLNSPAQDEGFSRPSWFTSALMARRLLALSPSGVITTTFPDSLPPSAHAPSDVAGLSIGLREYIADCDSSLPKDLSHDDNGSPTILGLRIGTTFKNIASGSNLSLQLDWWDHLDEAGPVYPGLPLSPAALPRVTLFGYLDSLPSPLPDDAAAALEACFLGPHPDAKVWLPGASYSPHASFWARLVVTHVYWIGGFGDVQQIGWMNLTEWQGIRPYGSVAGVGDGRGWKDVRLPVKTSYITMRIARPRLRVSQGESAFAVGNARWTNLDLDPIAKERRKWGVSSLVAYWISDAFNAATWQFASSIIAVGLTYREALGIVALSFFIMSFVIAANGAVGAIYHVPFPVIARASWGFWGSYVAIISRVILAVFWFAIQNVNGGNAVRVMLGAIWPSYLTLSNTIPESQGITTNGMIGFFIFWLIQVPFLCMHPNKLRWLFTIKSILVPIAWIAILIWAFVSEKDGGGVFTAQPSTLPSSKYSWLFLANMTSVLGNYATLSVNQSDFSRYSRVSPRWQLLYIPMLPIVFTFISFIGIAASSAGQAHYNLPTIPWDPTVLISHWPNRACRFFGASSFALASLGVNISANSLSAANDFTALAPQYINIRRGQILCALLSWCLVPWKILESAGNFLTFMSAYAVFLGPIASIMLFDFWIVNRLGVVPNLPGLINSVNTGVDVGVGVHPFQFGWLLGFVATTVVYLFLSWVWPALETRIEHAVLPDEVYERGLGLDGVDELGLGEKHAVVEKV
;
A
#
# COMPACT_ATOMS: atom_id res chain seq x y z
N MET A 1 30.11 22.38 43.74
CA MET A 1 30.42 20.96 43.51
C MET A 1 31.18 20.87 42.19
N LYS A 2 32.47 20.47 42.28
CA LYS A 2 33.59 20.37 41.30
C LYS A 2 33.30 20.67 39.80
N LEU A 3 33.82 21.75 39.17
CA LEU A 3 35.21 22.02 38.67
C LEU A 3 35.55 21.20 37.39
N TYR A 4 36.11 21.67 36.25
CA TYR A 4 36.83 22.88 35.82
C TYR A 4 36.78 23.04 34.27
N LYS A 5 36.88 24.29 33.76
CA LYS A 5 37.46 24.65 32.44
C LYS A 5 38.99 24.75 32.60
N VAL A 6 39.76 24.55 31.52
CA VAL A 6 40.78 25.50 30.96
C VAL A 6 41.72 24.80 29.95
N SER A 7 41.97 25.51 28.87
CA SER A 7 42.83 25.28 27.70
C SER A 7 44.34 25.18 27.98
N VAL A 8 45.11 24.54 27.08
CA VAL A 8 46.50 24.91 26.74
C VAL A 8 46.79 24.61 25.26
N VAL A 9 47.42 25.58 24.60
CA VAL A 9 48.09 25.63 23.27
C VAL A 9 49.47 26.31 23.58
N PRO A 10 50.59 26.31 22.80
CA PRO A 10 51.06 25.61 21.58
C PRO A 10 52.54 25.06 21.67
N ILE A 11 53.10 24.67 20.51
CA ILE A 11 54.54 24.69 20.05
C ILE A 11 55.37 23.41 20.23
N PHE A 12 55.67 22.73 19.11
CA PHE A 12 57.05 22.43 18.69
C PHE A 12 57.13 22.36 17.15
N THR A 13 58.12 23.07 16.60
CA THR A 13 58.46 23.17 15.17
C THR A 13 59.79 22.45 14.90
N LEU A 14 60.01 22.02 13.65
CA LEU A 14 61.26 21.53 13.01
C LEU A 14 61.63 20.06 13.37
N LEU A 15 61.88 19.11 12.46
CA LEU A 15 62.76 19.13 11.28
C LEU A 15 62.44 17.92 10.36
N THR A 16 62.67 18.07 9.05
CA THR A 16 62.65 17.03 8.00
C THR A 16 63.81 16.04 8.13
N LEU A 17 63.59 14.74 7.91
CA LEU A 17 64.50 13.85 7.16
C LEU A 17 63.81 12.53 6.77
N THR A 18 64.00 12.19 5.51
CA THR A 18 63.52 11.05 4.73
C THR A 18 63.81 9.68 5.35
N THR A 19 62.85 8.75 5.29
CA THR A 19 63.00 7.34 4.85
C THR A 19 61.69 6.58 5.06
N SER A 20 61.37 5.70 4.11
CA SER A 20 60.12 4.93 3.95
C SER A 20 59.76 4.11 5.19
N PHE A 21 58.52 4.23 5.68
CA PHE A 21 57.97 3.34 6.72
C PHE A 21 56.67 2.69 6.24
N VAL A 22 56.75 1.39 5.96
CA VAL A 22 55.61 0.47 6.06
C VAL A 22 55.19 0.49 7.52
N LEU A 23 53.95 0.88 7.82
CA LEU A 23 53.43 0.78 9.18
C LEU A 23 53.23 -0.71 9.52
N PRO A 24 53.86 -1.24 10.59
CA PRO A 24 53.52 -2.56 11.09
C PRO A 24 52.07 -2.53 11.60
N LEU A 25 51.33 -3.60 11.31
CA LEU A 25 50.01 -3.85 11.90
C LEU A 25 50.11 -3.74 13.43
N PRO A 26 49.17 -3.08 14.13
CA PRO A 26 49.14 -3.09 15.58
C PRO A 26 49.10 -4.54 16.09
N ASP A 27 49.98 -4.93 17.02
CA ASP A 27 50.08 -6.31 17.57
C ASP A 27 48.72 -6.84 18.06
N ASN A 28 47.86 -5.93 18.52
CA ASN A 28 46.49 -6.14 18.96
C ASN A 28 45.51 -6.55 17.84
N LEU A 29 45.75 -6.20 16.57
CA LEU A 29 44.92 -6.64 15.44
C LEU A 29 45.39 -8.00 14.90
N GLN A 30 46.70 -8.28 14.94
CA GLN A 30 47.22 -9.62 14.63
C GLN A 30 46.76 -10.66 15.66
N ALA A 31 46.71 -10.31 16.95
CA ALA A 31 46.15 -11.17 17.99
C ALA A 31 44.63 -11.40 17.84
N PHE A 32 43.87 -10.40 17.34
CA PHE A 32 42.43 -10.52 17.09
C PHE A 32 42.10 -11.38 15.86
N LEU A 33 42.97 -11.37 14.84
CA LEU A 33 42.80 -12.13 13.59
C LEU A 33 43.52 -13.49 13.59
N GLY A 34 44.39 -13.74 14.56
CA GLY A 34 45.31 -14.89 14.61
C GLY A 34 44.89 -16.06 15.49
N VAL A 35 43.61 -16.16 15.90
CA VAL A 35 43.15 -17.31 16.70
C VAL A 35 42.78 -18.48 15.78
N GLU A 36 43.59 -19.54 15.87
CA GLU A 36 43.35 -20.86 15.31
C GLU A 36 41.94 -21.39 15.64
N ASN A 37 41.24 -21.87 14.61
CA ASN A 37 40.19 -22.91 14.67
C ASN A 37 39.40 -22.99 16.00
N GLU A 38 38.53 -22.01 16.27
CA GLU A 38 37.47 -22.24 17.25
C GLU A 38 36.59 -23.39 16.76
N ALA A 39 36.44 -24.41 17.61
CA ALA A 39 35.64 -25.60 17.38
C ALA A 39 34.24 -25.24 16.86
N PRO A 40 33.64 -26.06 15.96
CA PRO A 40 32.29 -25.79 15.47
C PRO A 40 31.35 -25.65 16.67
N LEU A 41 30.71 -24.49 16.77
CA LEU A 41 29.59 -24.28 17.69
C LEU A 41 28.63 -25.45 17.47
N ASN A 42 28.43 -26.29 18.50
CA ASN A 42 27.49 -27.40 18.50
C ASN A 42 26.12 -26.87 18.06
N SER A 43 25.83 -26.95 16.76
CA SER A 43 24.59 -26.48 16.18
C SER A 43 23.58 -27.62 16.16
N PRO A 44 22.29 -27.36 16.43
CA PRO A 44 21.24 -28.38 16.37
C PRO A 44 20.96 -28.92 14.95
N ALA A 45 21.82 -28.63 13.97
CA ALA A 45 21.54 -28.78 12.54
C ALA A 45 22.15 -30.06 11.92
N GLN A 46 22.69 -30.98 12.71
CA GLN A 46 23.15 -32.28 12.16
C GLN A 46 21.99 -33.20 11.71
N ASP A 47 20.73 -32.84 11.98
CA ASP A 47 19.55 -33.66 11.63
C ASP A 47 18.80 -33.24 10.34
N GLU A 48 19.19 -32.17 9.65
CA GLU A 48 18.57 -31.80 8.35
C GLU A 48 19.60 -31.77 7.21
N GLY A 49 19.81 -32.91 6.53
CA GLY A 49 20.13 -33.11 5.10
C GLY A 49 21.01 -32.17 4.25
N PHE A 50 21.66 -31.13 4.78
CA PHE A 50 22.47 -30.17 4.03
C PHE A 50 23.93 -30.64 3.97
N SER A 51 24.30 -31.33 2.88
CA SER A 51 25.70 -31.64 2.60
C SER A 51 26.38 -30.46 1.88
N ARG A 52 27.60 -30.12 2.31
CA ARG A 52 28.45 -29.14 1.64
C ARG A 52 28.66 -29.56 0.18
N PRO A 53 28.53 -28.66 -0.81
CA PRO A 53 28.76 -29.02 -2.21
C PRO A 53 30.20 -29.48 -2.43
N SER A 54 30.41 -30.36 -3.41
CA SER A 54 31.75 -30.76 -3.81
C SER A 54 32.53 -29.57 -4.39
N TRP A 55 33.86 -29.64 -4.38
CA TRP A 55 34.73 -28.66 -5.02
C TRP A 55 34.38 -28.47 -6.49
N PHE A 56 34.13 -29.56 -7.21
CA PHE A 56 33.72 -29.49 -8.62
C PHE A 56 32.36 -28.79 -8.80
N THR A 57 31.37 -29.07 -7.94
CA THR A 57 30.07 -28.36 -7.99
C THR A 57 30.25 -26.86 -7.73
N SER A 58 31.16 -26.51 -6.81
CA SER A 58 31.50 -25.11 -6.54
C SER A 58 32.17 -24.44 -7.75
N ALA A 59 33.06 -25.15 -8.45
CA ALA A 59 33.68 -24.68 -9.70
C ALA A 59 32.65 -24.42 -10.82
N LEU A 60 31.64 -25.30 -10.96
CA LEU A 60 30.53 -25.06 -11.88
C LEU A 60 29.71 -23.81 -11.50
N MET A 61 29.45 -23.60 -10.21
CA MET A 61 28.77 -22.38 -9.72
C MET A 61 29.58 -21.12 -10.03
N ALA A 62 30.91 -21.17 -9.86
CA ALA A 62 31.78 -20.04 -10.17
C ALA A 62 31.83 -19.72 -11.67
N ARG A 63 31.87 -20.74 -12.54
CA ARG A 63 31.76 -20.56 -14.00
C ARG A 63 30.40 -19.98 -14.39
N ARG A 64 29.32 -20.43 -13.76
CA ARG A 64 27.98 -19.85 -13.93
C ARG A 64 27.92 -18.39 -13.49
N LEU A 65 28.55 -18.04 -12.36
CA LEU A 65 28.63 -16.66 -11.88
C LEU A 65 29.37 -15.77 -12.88
N LEU A 66 30.52 -16.22 -13.41
CA LEU A 66 31.26 -15.49 -14.45
C LEU A 66 30.38 -15.23 -15.69
N ALA A 67 29.72 -16.27 -16.20
CA ALA A 67 28.90 -16.14 -17.41
C ALA A 67 27.67 -15.24 -17.25
N LEU A 68 27.19 -15.04 -16.01
CA LEU A 68 26.04 -14.18 -15.71
C LEU A 68 26.45 -12.76 -15.26
N SER A 69 27.73 -12.50 -15.03
CA SER A 69 28.21 -11.21 -14.52
C SER A 69 28.54 -10.28 -15.69
N PRO A 70 27.75 -9.21 -15.93
CA PRO A 70 28.05 -8.25 -16.99
C PRO A 70 29.29 -7.39 -16.66
N SER A 71 29.57 -7.17 -15.39
CA SER A 71 30.71 -6.36 -14.95
C SER A 71 31.35 -6.96 -13.72
N GLY A 72 32.58 -6.53 -13.43
CA GLY A 72 33.30 -6.91 -12.22
C GLY A 72 34.30 -5.85 -11.80
N VAL A 73 34.81 -5.97 -10.59
CA VAL A 73 35.81 -5.03 -10.05
C VAL A 73 37.20 -5.59 -10.34
N ILE A 74 37.94 -4.91 -11.21
CA ILE A 74 39.34 -5.21 -11.48
C ILE A 74 40.20 -4.40 -10.52
N THR A 75 41.02 -5.11 -9.74
CA THR A 75 42.01 -4.51 -8.85
C THR A 75 43.39 -4.58 -9.50
N THR A 76 44.06 -3.44 -9.57
CA THR A 76 45.43 -3.26 -10.07
C THR A 76 46.25 -2.45 -9.09
N THR A 77 47.57 -2.50 -9.20
CA THR A 77 48.50 -1.76 -8.33
C THR A 77 49.10 -0.60 -9.11
N PHE A 78 49.18 0.58 -8.48
CA PHE A 78 49.90 1.71 -9.07
C PHE A 78 51.39 1.38 -9.22
N PRO A 79 52.02 1.70 -10.37
CA PRO A 79 53.45 1.47 -10.56
C PRO A 79 54.30 2.33 -9.61
N ASP A 80 55.52 1.88 -9.34
CA ASP A 80 56.48 2.58 -8.47
C ASP A 80 56.82 3.99 -8.97
N SER A 81 56.74 4.23 -10.29
CA SER A 81 56.94 5.52 -10.92
C SER A 81 55.71 5.94 -11.72
N LEU A 82 54.97 6.93 -11.23
CA LEU A 82 53.81 7.49 -11.92
C LEU A 82 54.25 8.56 -12.94
N PRO A 83 53.72 8.55 -14.17
CA PRO A 83 54.04 9.60 -15.13
C PRO A 83 53.51 10.95 -14.63
N PRO A 84 54.20 12.08 -14.88
CA PRO A 84 53.79 13.42 -14.43
C PRO A 84 52.37 13.82 -14.88
N SER A 85 51.90 13.25 -16.00
CA SER A 85 50.56 13.46 -16.56
C SER A 85 49.44 12.72 -15.84
N ALA A 86 49.75 11.85 -14.88
CA ALA A 86 48.74 11.04 -14.18
C ALA A 86 47.89 11.83 -13.18
N HIS A 87 48.32 13.03 -12.76
CA HIS A 87 47.67 13.81 -11.69
C HIS A 87 47.40 12.99 -10.41
N ALA A 88 48.22 11.98 -10.15
CA ALA A 88 48.12 11.10 -9.00
C ALA A 88 49.17 11.51 -7.94
N PRO A 89 48.80 11.59 -6.65
CA PRO A 89 49.74 11.81 -5.57
C PRO A 89 50.86 10.75 -5.57
N SER A 90 52.12 11.12 -5.30
CA SER A 90 53.24 10.17 -5.37
C SER A 90 53.22 9.07 -4.31
N ASP A 91 52.46 9.27 -3.23
CA ASP A 91 52.28 8.33 -2.12
C ASP A 91 51.31 7.18 -2.43
N VAL A 92 50.64 7.19 -3.59
CA VAL A 92 49.79 6.06 -4.02
C VAL A 92 50.55 4.96 -4.74
N ALA A 93 51.85 5.15 -5.04
CA ALA A 93 52.69 4.12 -5.65
C ALA A 93 52.70 2.84 -4.80
N GLY A 94 52.49 1.68 -5.43
CA GLY A 94 52.37 0.40 -4.72
C GLY A 94 51.03 0.14 -4.04
N LEU A 95 50.09 1.10 -4.02
CA LEU A 95 48.73 0.87 -3.51
C LEU A 95 47.85 0.24 -4.60
N SER A 96 46.92 -0.61 -4.15
CA SER A 96 45.92 -1.23 -5.02
C SER A 96 44.70 -0.32 -5.21
N ILE A 97 44.16 -0.27 -6.42
CA ILE A 97 42.89 0.39 -6.77
C ILE A 97 41.98 -0.61 -7.47
N GLY A 98 40.72 -0.69 -7.00
CA GLY A 98 39.66 -1.48 -7.61
C GLY A 98 38.72 -0.59 -8.42
N LEU A 99 38.54 -0.88 -9.71
CA LEU A 99 37.63 -0.17 -10.60
C LEU A 99 36.71 -1.16 -11.31
N ARG A 100 35.46 -0.76 -11.56
CA ARG A 100 34.48 -1.61 -12.23
C ARG A 100 34.67 -1.55 -13.74
N GLU A 101 34.75 -2.71 -14.39
CA GLU A 101 34.99 -2.85 -15.83
C GLU A 101 33.93 -3.76 -16.47
N TYR A 102 33.63 -3.54 -17.74
CA TYR A 102 32.77 -4.41 -18.54
C TYR A 102 33.47 -5.73 -18.86
N ILE A 103 32.79 -6.85 -18.64
CA ILE A 103 33.29 -8.19 -18.96
C ILE A 103 32.22 -9.02 -19.67
N ALA A 104 32.64 -10.01 -20.45
CA ALA A 104 31.74 -11.03 -20.97
C ALA A 104 32.50 -12.34 -21.26
N ASP A 105 31.85 -13.48 -21.10
CA ASP A 105 32.44 -14.79 -21.42
C ASP A 105 32.25 -15.13 -22.91
N CYS A 106 33.05 -14.50 -23.78
CA CYS A 106 32.89 -14.57 -25.24
C CYS A 106 33.95 -15.40 -25.97
N ASP A 107 34.82 -16.11 -25.25
CA ASP A 107 35.92 -16.86 -25.85
C ASP A 107 35.44 -17.94 -26.83
N SER A 108 34.30 -18.57 -26.53
CA SER A 108 33.64 -19.57 -27.38
C SER A 108 33.11 -19.03 -28.72
N SER A 109 32.94 -17.71 -28.83
CA SER A 109 32.46 -17.04 -30.04
C SER A 109 33.59 -16.72 -31.02
N LEU A 110 34.85 -16.79 -30.59
CA LEU A 110 36.00 -16.50 -31.44
C LEU A 110 36.37 -17.70 -32.33
N PRO A 111 36.96 -17.46 -33.53
CA PRO A 111 37.59 -18.50 -34.33
C PRO A 111 38.64 -19.30 -33.55
N LYS A 112 38.84 -20.59 -33.88
CA LYS A 112 39.69 -21.52 -33.11
C LYS A 112 41.16 -21.09 -32.99
N ASP A 113 41.66 -20.33 -33.94
CA ASP A 113 43.01 -19.77 -33.94
C ASP A 113 43.18 -18.61 -32.93
N LEU A 114 42.07 -17.99 -32.53
CA LEU A 114 42.05 -16.90 -31.54
C LEU A 114 41.44 -17.33 -30.20
N SER A 115 40.53 -18.31 -30.18
CA SER A 115 39.87 -18.85 -28.99
C SER A 115 40.83 -19.68 -28.14
N HIS A 116 40.64 -19.68 -26.82
CA HIS A 116 41.31 -20.61 -25.89
C HIS A 116 40.37 -21.75 -25.48
N ASP A 117 39.55 -22.21 -26.43
CA ASP A 117 38.58 -23.29 -26.27
C ASP A 117 37.60 -23.06 -25.10
N ASP A 118 37.25 -21.83 -24.74
CA ASP A 118 36.38 -21.51 -23.58
C ASP A 118 36.95 -22.02 -22.25
N ASN A 119 38.22 -21.71 -21.99
CA ASN A 119 38.91 -22.07 -20.75
C ASN A 119 38.55 -21.18 -19.53
N GLY A 120 37.46 -20.41 -19.62
CA GLY A 120 37.01 -19.50 -18.57
C GLY A 120 37.84 -18.25 -18.39
N SER A 121 38.47 -17.78 -19.48
CA SER A 121 39.12 -16.47 -19.56
C SER A 121 38.15 -15.45 -20.15
N PRO A 122 37.60 -14.50 -19.38
CA PRO A 122 36.62 -13.55 -19.90
C PRO A 122 37.23 -12.50 -20.81
N THR A 123 36.42 -12.03 -21.75
CA THR A 123 36.73 -10.89 -22.63
C THR A 123 36.44 -9.57 -21.91
N ILE A 124 37.30 -8.59 -22.14
CA ILE A 124 37.22 -7.23 -21.59
C ILE A 124 37.26 -6.24 -22.76
N LEU A 125 36.35 -5.26 -22.72
CA LEU A 125 36.42 -4.07 -23.55
C LEU A 125 37.17 -2.98 -22.77
N GLY A 126 38.47 -2.83 -23.04
CA GLY A 126 39.33 -1.92 -22.29
C GLY A 126 39.40 -0.52 -22.89
N LEU A 127 39.34 0.51 -22.05
CA LEU A 127 39.57 1.90 -22.44
C LEU A 127 41.00 2.31 -22.10
N ARG A 128 41.79 2.75 -23.08
CA ARG A 128 43.22 3.10 -22.86
C ARG A 128 43.42 4.22 -21.84
N ILE A 129 42.42 5.07 -21.64
CA ILE A 129 42.46 6.18 -20.68
C ILE A 129 42.26 5.71 -19.23
N GLY A 130 41.64 4.55 -19.02
CA GLY A 130 41.29 4.02 -17.70
C GLY A 130 42.53 3.69 -16.87
N THR A 131 42.48 4.02 -15.58
CA THR A 131 43.58 3.77 -14.63
C THR A 131 43.93 2.29 -14.54
N THR A 132 42.93 1.40 -14.59
CA THR A 132 43.09 -0.06 -14.65
C THR A 132 44.09 -0.47 -15.73
N PHE A 133 43.86 -0.02 -16.96
CA PHE A 133 44.68 -0.39 -18.12
C PHE A 133 46.01 0.33 -18.17
N LYS A 134 46.12 1.55 -17.61
CA LYS A 134 47.40 2.25 -17.43
C LYS A 134 48.31 1.55 -16.42
N ASN A 135 47.76 1.06 -15.32
CA ASN A 135 48.49 0.28 -14.32
C ASN A 135 48.97 -1.05 -14.92
N ILE A 136 48.10 -1.76 -15.66
CA ILE A 136 48.46 -3.00 -16.35
C ILE A 136 49.56 -2.75 -17.39
N ALA A 137 49.44 -1.71 -18.21
CA ALA A 137 50.46 -1.33 -19.18
C ALA A 137 51.81 -0.97 -18.53
N SER A 138 51.80 -0.60 -17.25
CA SER A 138 53.00 -0.31 -16.45
C SER A 138 53.49 -1.54 -15.66
N GLY A 139 52.95 -2.73 -15.93
CA GLY A 139 53.41 -4.00 -15.35
C GLY A 139 52.57 -4.56 -14.20
N SER A 140 51.42 -3.95 -13.88
CA SER A 140 50.53 -4.50 -12.84
C SER A 140 49.83 -5.78 -13.31
N ASN A 141 49.94 -6.85 -12.51
CA ASN A 141 48.98 -7.96 -12.56
C ASN A 141 47.59 -7.48 -12.11
N LEU A 142 46.57 -8.31 -12.34
CA LEU A 142 45.20 -7.95 -11.98
C LEU A 142 44.45 -9.09 -11.29
N SER A 143 43.48 -8.71 -10.46
CA SER A 143 42.46 -9.61 -9.95
C SER A 143 41.07 -9.07 -10.27
N LEU A 144 40.21 -9.91 -10.86
CA LEU A 144 38.82 -9.61 -11.16
C LEU A 144 37.91 -10.24 -10.11
N GLN A 145 37.19 -9.41 -9.36
CA GLN A 145 36.20 -9.85 -8.37
C GLN A 145 34.79 -9.77 -8.95
N LEU A 146 34.03 -10.86 -8.74
CA LEU A 146 32.62 -10.99 -9.07
C LEU A 146 31.85 -11.46 -7.85
N ASP A 147 30.64 -10.96 -7.67
CA ASP A 147 29.76 -11.34 -6.58
C ASP A 147 28.31 -11.46 -7.06
N TRP A 148 27.52 -12.15 -6.26
CA TRP A 148 26.09 -12.34 -6.49
C TRP A 148 25.23 -11.47 -5.57
N TRP A 149 25.79 -10.39 -4.99
CA TRP A 149 25.14 -9.65 -3.90
C TRP A 149 23.92 -8.86 -4.36
N ASP A 150 23.92 -8.37 -5.60
CA ASP A 150 22.78 -7.66 -6.21
C ASP A 150 21.52 -8.56 -6.36
N HIS A 151 21.64 -9.87 -6.15
CA HIS A 151 20.55 -10.84 -6.23
C HIS A 151 20.01 -11.24 -4.85
N LEU A 152 20.31 -10.47 -3.79
CA LEU A 152 19.88 -10.76 -2.42
C LEU A 152 18.36 -10.93 -2.28
N ASP A 153 17.58 -10.11 -3.01
CA ASP A 153 16.12 -10.16 -2.99
C ASP A 153 15.55 -11.38 -3.74
N GLU A 154 16.33 -11.91 -4.68
CA GLU A 154 16.02 -13.11 -5.44
C GLU A 154 16.52 -14.37 -4.75
N ALA A 155 17.48 -14.27 -3.83
CA ALA A 155 18.07 -15.39 -3.13
C ALA A 155 17.13 -16.01 -2.07
N GLY A 156 17.23 -17.34 -1.92
CA GLY A 156 16.70 -18.06 -0.76
C GLY A 156 17.69 -18.04 0.40
N PRO A 157 17.27 -18.36 1.65
CA PRO A 157 18.21 -18.50 2.75
C PRO A 157 19.21 -19.63 2.45
N VAL A 158 20.50 -19.27 2.38
CA VAL A 158 21.61 -20.21 2.11
C VAL A 158 21.90 -21.11 3.33
N TYR A 159 21.56 -20.64 4.53
CA TYR A 159 21.63 -21.41 5.77
C TYR A 159 20.31 -21.31 6.57
N PRO A 160 19.77 -22.42 7.11
CA PRO A 160 18.54 -22.40 7.91
C PRO A 160 18.66 -21.50 9.15
N GLY A 161 17.77 -20.52 9.28
CA GLY A 161 17.69 -19.66 10.48
C GLY A 161 18.61 -18.43 10.46
N LEU A 162 19.51 -18.30 9.48
CA LEU A 162 20.24 -17.05 9.23
C LEU A 162 19.37 -16.09 8.40
N PRO A 163 19.30 -14.79 8.76
CA PRO A 163 18.69 -13.79 7.88
C PRO A 163 19.42 -13.75 6.53
N LEU A 164 18.68 -13.36 5.48
CA LEU A 164 19.28 -13.05 4.18
C LEU A 164 20.38 -11.99 4.40
N SER A 165 21.59 -12.30 3.96
CA SER A 165 22.76 -11.43 4.09
C SER A 165 23.60 -11.56 2.82
N PRO A 166 24.11 -10.45 2.27
CA PRO A 166 25.05 -10.50 1.14
C PRO A 166 26.24 -11.43 1.41
N ALA A 167 26.72 -11.47 2.66
CA ALA A 167 27.84 -12.34 3.05
C ALA A 167 27.55 -13.84 2.82
N ALA A 168 26.27 -14.25 2.81
CA ALA A 168 25.88 -15.63 2.57
C ALA A 168 25.86 -16.00 1.07
N LEU A 169 26.04 -15.05 0.16
CA LEU A 169 25.98 -15.25 -1.29
C LEU A 169 27.36 -15.49 -1.90
N PRO A 170 27.42 -16.22 -3.03
CA PRO A 170 28.68 -16.57 -3.65
C PRO A 170 29.42 -15.37 -4.23
N ARG A 171 30.75 -15.47 -4.21
CA ARG A 171 31.68 -14.56 -4.89
C ARG A 171 32.92 -15.32 -5.33
N VAL A 172 33.50 -14.86 -6.43
CA VAL A 172 34.71 -15.43 -7.03
C VAL A 172 35.71 -14.32 -7.33
N THR A 173 36.99 -14.59 -7.08
CA THR A 173 38.10 -13.73 -7.51
C THR A 173 38.98 -14.50 -8.47
N LEU A 174 39.16 -13.95 -9.67
CA LEU A 174 40.02 -14.49 -10.72
C LEU A 174 41.34 -13.72 -10.74
N PHE A 175 42.46 -14.40 -10.67
CA PHE A 175 43.80 -13.79 -10.70
C PHE A 175 44.47 -14.11 -12.03
N GLY A 176 45.11 -13.11 -12.63
CA GLY A 176 45.71 -13.30 -13.93
C GLY A 176 46.39 -12.06 -14.48
N TYR A 177 46.53 -12.08 -15.80
CA TYR A 177 47.06 -10.98 -16.58
C TYR A 177 46.19 -10.76 -17.82
N LEU A 178 46.30 -9.56 -18.38
CA LEU A 178 45.55 -9.17 -19.56
C LEU A 178 46.37 -9.51 -20.81
N ASP A 179 45.78 -10.26 -21.73
CA ASP A 179 46.33 -10.55 -23.05
C ASP A 179 45.53 -9.79 -24.11
N SER A 180 46.17 -8.91 -24.87
CA SER A 180 45.47 -8.09 -25.87
C SER A 180 45.16 -8.91 -27.10
N LEU A 181 43.92 -8.83 -27.60
CA LEU A 181 43.59 -9.42 -28.90
C LEU A 181 44.19 -8.58 -30.04
N PRO A 182 44.45 -9.19 -31.22
CA PRO A 182 44.96 -8.46 -32.38
C PRO A 182 44.10 -7.23 -32.70
N SER A 183 44.75 -6.13 -33.12
CA SER A 183 44.07 -4.90 -33.52
C SER A 183 44.67 -4.38 -34.83
N PRO A 184 43.93 -4.38 -35.94
CA PRO A 184 42.52 -4.77 -36.06
C PRO A 184 42.30 -6.28 -35.95
N LEU A 185 41.14 -6.69 -35.44
CA LEU A 185 40.68 -8.08 -35.53
C LEU A 185 40.23 -8.40 -36.97
N PRO A 186 40.36 -9.65 -37.43
CA PRO A 186 39.68 -10.12 -38.63
C PRO A 186 38.17 -9.83 -38.59
N ASP A 187 37.55 -9.47 -39.72
CA ASP A 187 36.16 -9.00 -39.78
C ASP A 187 35.15 -10.01 -39.20
N ASP A 188 35.39 -11.31 -39.40
CA ASP A 188 34.58 -12.40 -38.86
C ASP A 188 34.73 -12.55 -37.34
N ALA A 189 35.96 -12.47 -36.83
CA ALA A 189 36.25 -12.48 -35.40
C ALA A 189 35.69 -11.23 -34.69
N ALA A 190 35.82 -10.06 -35.33
CA ALA A 190 35.29 -8.80 -34.81
C ALA A 190 33.76 -8.85 -34.70
N ALA A 191 33.06 -9.26 -35.76
CA ALA A 191 31.60 -9.37 -35.76
C ALA A 191 31.08 -10.37 -34.71
N ALA A 192 31.75 -11.53 -34.55
CA ALA A 192 31.35 -12.53 -33.57
C ALA A 192 31.58 -12.06 -32.13
N LEU A 193 32.72 -11.39 -31.88
CA LEU A 193 33.03 -10.83 -30.57
C LEU A 193 32.08 -9.69 -30.20
N GLU A 194 31.80 -8.79 -31.14
CA GLU A 194 30.83 -7.71 -30.95
C GLU A 194 29.42 -8.25 -30.69
N ALA A 195 28.96 -9.24 -31.46
CA ALA A 195 27.64 -9.84 -31.26
C ALA A 195 27.51 -10.49 -29.88
N CYS A 196 28.54 -11.19 -29.41
CA CYS A 196 28.56 -11.79 -28.08
C CYS A 196 28.61 -10.72 -26.98
N PHE A 197 29.49 -9.73 -27.10
CA PHE A 197 29.74 -8.73 -26.05
C PHE A 197 28.61 -7.71 -25.93
N LEU A 198 27.99 -7.31 -27.04
CA LEU A 198 26.84 -6.39 -27.04
C LEU A 198 25.54 -7.05 -26.58
N GLY A 199 25.49 -8.38 -26.49
CA GLY A 199 24.36 -9.11 -25.92
C GLY A 199 24.06 -8.67 -24.48
N PRO A 200 25.02 -8.82 -23.54
CA PRO A 200 24.90 -8.27 -22.19
C PRO A 200 25.15 -6.75 -22.11
N HIS A 201 25.86 -6.15 -23.08
CA HIS A 201 26.25 -4.73 -23.08
C HIS A 201 25.80 -3.93 -24.32
N PRO A 202 24.50 -3.69 -24.54
CA PRO A 202 24.04 -2.93 -25.70
C PRO A 202 24.62 -1.50 -25.77
N ASP A 203 24.90 -0.91 -24.61
CA ASP A 203 25.51 0.40 -24.41
C ASP A 203 27.00 0.44 -24.79
N ALA A 204 27.71 -0.69 -24.75
CA ALA A 204 29.12 -0.78 -25.14
C ALA A 204 29.37 -0.46 -26.62
N LYS A 205 28.32 -0.40 -27.46
CA LYS A 205 28.40 -0.09 -28.89
C LYS A 205 29.10 1.23 -29.19
N VAL A 206 28.93 2.25 -28.33
CA VAL A 206 29.58 3.56 -28.52
C VAL A 206 31.06 3.57 -28.16
N TRP A 207 31.56 2.48 -27.57
CA TRP A 207 32.93 2.34 -27.08
C TRP A 207 33.74 1.30 -27.87
N LEU A 208 33.22 0.80 -28.99
CA LEU A 208 33.86 -0.27 -29.76
C LEU A 208 35.20 0.18 -30.38
N PRO A 209 36.21 -0.71 -30.44
CA PRO A 209 37.50 -0.36 -31.02
C PRO A 209 37.38 0.03 -32.49
N GLY A 210 38.02 1.14 -32.89
CA GLY A 210 38.04 1.60 -34.28
C GLY A 210 36.79 2.36 -34.75
N ALA A 211 35.74 2.48 -33.93
CA ALA A 211 34.57 3.28 -34.26
C ALA A 211 34.92 4.78 -34.28
N SER A 212 34.61 5.45 -35.40
CA SER A 212 34.91 6.89 -35.60
C SER A 212 34.19 7.82 -34.63
N TYR A 213 33.10 7.34 -34.01
CA TYR A 213 32.30 8.05 -33.03
C TYR A 213 32.67 7.70 -31.57
N SER A 214 33.64 6.80 -31.34
CA SER A 214 34.02 6.45 -29.97
C SER A 214 34.70 7.63 -29.28
N PRO A 215 34.25 8.06 -28.08
CA PRO A 215 34.86 9.18 -27.36
C PRO A 215 36.33 8.94 -26.98
N HIS A 216 36.72 7.68 -26.79
CA HIS A 216 38.07 7.27 -26.43
C HIS A 216 38.54 6.04 -27.19
N ALA A 217 39.87 5.89 -27.31
CA ALA A 217 40.47 4.70 -27.89
C ALA A 217 40.27 3.50 -26.95
N SER A 218 39.60 2.47 -27.46
CA SER A 218 39.37 1.20 -26.78
C SER A 218 40.12 0.07 -27.48
N PHE A 219 40.17 -1.08 -26.82
CA PHE A 219 40.77 -2.30 -27.34
C PHE A 219 40.11 -3.54 -26.75
N TRP A 220 40.17 -4.64 -27.48
CA TRP A 220 39.74 -5.93 -26.98
C TRP A 220 40.88 -6.63 -26.26
N ALA A 221 40.55 -7.24 -25.12
CA ALA A 221 41.52 -8.04 -24.38
C ALA A 221 40.85 -9.24 -23.69
N ARG A 222 41.66 -10.22 -23.35
CA ARG A 222 41.28 -11.43 -22.62
C ARG A 222 41.98 -11.41 -21.27
N LEU A 223 41.24 -11.67 -20.19
CA LEU A 223 41.84 -11.98 -18.90
C LEU A 223 42.25 -13.44 -18.86
N VAL A 224 43.56 -13.72 -18.98
CA VAL A 224 44.08 -15.07 -18.84
C VAL A 224 44.10 -15.45 -17.36
N VAL A 225 43.19 -16.35 -16.97
CA VAL A 225 43.03 -16.77 -15.58
C VAL A 225 44.12 -17.78 -15.21
N THR A 226 44.85 -17.48 -14.13
CA THR A 226 45.92 -18.32 -13.58
C THR A 226 45.54 -18.95 -12.25
N HIS A 227 44.70 -18.27 -11.44
CA HIS A 227 44.20 -18.80 -10.17
C HIS A 227 42.78 -18.32 -9.94
N VAL A 228 42.01 -19.12 -9.20
CA VAL A 228 40.61 -18.84 -8.87
C VAL A 228 40.40 -19.06 -7.38
N TYR A 229 39.87 -18.06 -6.70
CA TYR A 229 39.49 -18.14 -5.30
C TYR A 229 37.98 -17.99 -5.14
N TRP A 230 37.37 -18.89 -4.38
CA TRP A 230 35.93 -19.01 -4.24
C TRP A 230 35.47 -18.82 -2.81
N ILE A 231 34.35 -18.13 -2.66
CA ILE A 231 33.59 -18.07 -1.41
C ILE A 231 32.14 -18.36 -1.76
N GLY A 232 31.63 -19.54 -1.43
CA GLY A 232 30.23 -19.89 -1.70
C GLY A 232 29.23 -19.30 -0.70
N GLY A 233 29.70 -18.82 0.45
CA GLY A 233 28.93 -18.35 1.60
C GLY A 233 29.56 -18.82 2.93
N PHE A 234 29.11 -18.29 4.06
CA PHE A 234 29.63 -18.65 5.40
C PHE A 234 28.68 -19.58 6.16
N GLY A 235 29.18 -20.27 7.20
CA GLY A 235 28.39 -21.16 8.07
C GLY A 235 28.59 -22.66 7.82
N ASP A 236 29.79 -23.09 7.41
CA ASP A 236 30.22 -24.49 7.17
C ASP A 236 29.46 -25.31 6.11
N VAL A 237 28.46 -24.72 5.45
CA VAL A 237 27.63 -25.35 4.42
C VAL A 237 28.11 -25.12 2.98
N GLN A 238 29.15 -24.31 2.78
CA GLN A 238 29.70 -23.96 1.46
C GLN A 238 31.23 -24.17 1.44
N GLN A 239 31.81 -24.28 0.24
CA GLN A 239 33.26 -24.30 0.07
C GLN A 239 33.82 -22.88 0.08
N ILE A 240 35.00 -22.70 0.70
CA ILE A 240 35.79 -21.47 0.67
C ILE A 240 37.25 -21.86 0.42
N GLY A 241 37.87 -21.28 -0.60
CA GLY A 241 39.29 -21.51 -0.91
C GLY A 241 39.63 -21.53 -2.40
N TRP A 242 40.83 -22.01 -2.70
CA TRP A 242 41.40 -22.07 -4.04
C TRP A 242 40.82 -23.23 -4.85
N MET A 243 40.42 -22.94 -6.09
CA MET A 243 39.93 -23.96 -7.03
C MET A 243 41.07 -24.59 -7.84
N ASN A 244 40.82 -25.81 -8.33
CA ASN A 244 41.72 -26.47 -9.27
C ASN A 244 41.63 -25.81 -10.66
N LEU A 245 42.74 -25.26 -11.13
CA LEU A 245 42.79 -24.55 -12.42
C LEU A 245 42.49 -25.47 -13.61
N THR A 246 42.93 -26.73 -13.56
CA THR A 246 42.65 -27.70 -14.63
C THR A 246 41.16 -27.99 -14.73
N GLU A 247 40.45 -28.04 -13.59
CA GLU A 247 38.99 -28.16 -13.59
C GLU A 247 38.32 -26.90 -14.15
N TRP A 248 38.72 -25.71 -13.68
CA TRP A 248 38.21 -24.42 -14.17
C TRP A 248 38.29 -24.31 -15.70
N GLN A 249 39.48 -24.60 -16.24
CA GLN A 249 39.77 -24.51 -17.68
C GLN A 249 39.03 -25.58 -18.50
N GLY A 250 38.59 -26.67 -17.87
CA GLY A 250 37.89 -27.78 -18.51
C GLY A 250 36.37 -27.71 -18.49
N ILE A 251 35.78 -26.76 -17.76
CA ILE A 251 34.32 -26.61 -17.61
C ILE A 251 33.72 -25.82 -18.79
N ARG A 252 32.65 -26.35 -19.43
CA ARG A 252 31.87 -25.68 -20.50
C ARG A 252 30.37 -25.60 -20.15
N PRO A 253 29.53 -24.89 -20.93
CA PRO A 253 28.12 -24.70 -20.58
C PRO A 253 27.34 -26.01 -20.45
N TYR A 254 27.47 -26.93 -21.41
CA TYR A 254 26.64 -28.14 -21.49
C TYR A 254 27.35 -29.44 -21.05
N GLY A 255 28.65 -29.39 -20.78
CA GLY A 255 29.47 -30.54 -20.35
C GLY A 255 30.92 -30.13 -20.12
N SER A 256 31.69 -30.90 -19.36
CA SER A 256 33.12 -30.63 -19.18
C SER A 256 33.98 -31.50 -20.10
N VAL A 257 35.22 -31.08 -20.37
CA VAL A 257 36.20 -31.85 -21.17
C VAL A 257 36.45 -33.22 -20.51
N ALA A 258 36.76 -34.24 -21.31
CA ALA A 258 37.00 -35.60 -20.83
C ALA A 258 38.07 -35.62 -19.72
N GLY A 259 37.75 -36.25 -18.59
CA GLY A 259 38.63 -36.33 -17.41
C GLY A 259 38.47 -35.20 -16.39
N VAL A 260 37.59 -34.22 -16.64
CA VAL A 260 37.34 -33.10 -15.73
C VAL A 260 36.09 -33.33 -14.89
N GLY A 261 36.27 -33.43 -13.57
CA GLY A 261 35.20 -33.57 -12.59
C GLY A 261 34.26 -34.75 -12.86
N ASP A 262 32.96 -34.50 -12.77
CA ASP A 262 31.90 -35.49 -13.07
C ASP A 262 31.30 -35.34 -14.49
N GLY A 263 31.94 -34.54 -15.35
CA GLY A 263 31.53 -34.32 -16.74
C GLY A 263 30.37 -33.35 -16.94
N ARG A 264 29.71 -32.86 -15.87
CA ARG A 264 28.62 -31.86 -15.98
C ARG A 264 29.13 -30.51 -16.49
N GLY A 265 28.25 -29.77 -17.14
CA GLY A 265 28.46 -28.37 -17.52
C GLY A 265 27.87 -27.39 -16.51
N TRP A 266 28.23 -26.11 -16.64
CA TRP A 266 27.80 -25.08 -15.69
C TRP A 266 26.38 -24.53 -15.95
N LYS A 267 25.79 -24.76 -17.13
CA LYS A 267 24.52 -24.13 -17.54
C LYS A 267 23.33 -24.52 -16.68
N ASP A 268 23.27 -25.78 -16.25
CA ASP A 268 22.17 -26.33 -15.44
C ASP A 268 22.40 -26.16 -13.92
N VAL A 269 23.56 -25.64 -13.53
CA VAL A 269 23.87 -25.34 -12.14
C VAL A 269 23.17 -24.05 -11.73
N ARG A 270 22.42 -24.12 -10.63
CA ARG A 270 21.69 -22.99 -10.08
C ARG A 270 22.53 -22.26 -9.04
N LEU A 271 22.69 -20.96 -9.20
CA LEU A 271 23.10 -20.07 -8.12
C LEU A 271 21.93 -19.92 -7.12
N PRO A 272 22.20 -19.53 -5.86
CA PRO A 272 21.15 -19.34 -4.86
C PRO A 272 20.09 -18.34 -5.35
N VAL A 273 18.92 -18.85 -5.71
CA VAL A 273 17.71 -18.08 -6.05
C VAL A 273 16.51 -18.74 -5.35
N LYS A 274 15.42 -18.01 -5.17
CA LYS A 274 14.16 -18.48 -4.58
C LYS A 274 13.64 -19.61 -5.44
N THR A 275 13.99 -20.85 -5.10
CA THR A 275 13.34 -21.99 -5.70
C THR A 275 11.91 -21.99 -5.21
N SER A 276 10.97 -21.71 -6.11
CA SER A 276 9.55 -21.91 -5.91
C SER A 276 9.25 -23.40 -5.78
N TYR A 277 9.74 -24.04 -4.73
CA TYR A 277 9.11 -25.22 -4.20
C TYR A 277 7.83 -24.73 -3.52
N ILE A 278 6.71 -25.06 -4.14
CA ILE A 278 5.42 -25.13 -3.46
C ILE A 278 5.55 -26.29 -2.44
N THR A 279 6.30 -26.05 -1.37
CA THR A 279 6.03 -26.70 -0.11
C THR A 279 5.23 -25.69 0.67
N MET A 280 3.98 -26.03 0.94
CA MET A 280 3.10 -25.29 1.83
C MET A 280 3.67 -25.42 3.26
N ARG A 281 4.82 -24.81 3.51
CA ARG A 281 5.34 -24.62 4.87
C ARG A 281 4.46 -23.54 5.49
N ILE A 282 3.67 -23.94 6.47
CA ILE A 282 2.97 -23.03 7.37
C ILE A 282 4.07 -22.19 8.04
N ALA A 283 4.37 -21.04 7.46
CA ALA A 283 5.25 -20.06 8.07
C ALA A 283 4.60 -19.66 9.39
N ARG A 284 5.38 -19.66 10.49
CA ARG A 284 4.91 -19.10 11.76
C ARG A 284 4.29 -17.74 11.48
N PRO A 285 3.06 -17.46 11.92
CA PRO A 285 2.36 -16.23 11.57
C PRO A 285 3.21 -15.03 11.98
N ARG A 286 3.82 -14.36 11.00
CA ARG A 286 4.48 -13.08 11.22
C ARG A 286 3.36 -12.03 11.37
N LEU A 287 3.13 -11.62 12.61
CA LEU A 287 2.15 -10.58 12.95
C LEU A 287 2.51 -9.25 12.27
N ARG A 288 3.80 -8.94 12.10
CA ARG A 288 4.23 -7.74 11.37
C ARG A 288 3.97 -7.86 9.88
N VAL A 289 3.41 -6.80 9.30
CA VAL A 289 3.22 -6.62 7.86
C VAL A 289 4.57 -6.22 7.25
N SER A 290 4.84 -6.66 6.02
CA SER A 290 5.97 -6.16 5.23
C SER A 290 5.86 -4.64 5.08
N GLN A 291 6.80 -3.90 5.67
CA GLN A 291 6.94 -2.47 5.48
C GLN A 291 7.82 -2.28 4.24
N GLY A 292 7.30 -1.67 3.18
CA GLY A 292 8.16 -1.15 2.12
C GLY A 292 8.89 0.09 2.63
N GLU A 293 10.02 0.45 2.03
CA GLU A 293 10.60 1.77 2.26
C GLU A 293 9.61 2.83 1.76
N SER A 294 9.15 3.71 2.65
CA SER A 294 8.26 4.79 2.28
C SER A 294 9.03 5.80 1.45
N ALA A 295 8.51 6.15 0.27
CA ALA A 295 9.09 7.19 -0.59
C ALA A 295 9.03 8.60 0.04
N PHE A 296 8.26 8.77 1.12
CA PHE A 296 7.95 10.07 1.73
C PHE A 296 8.37 10.19 3.20
N ALA A 297 8.65 9.08 3.88
CA ALA A 297 8.99 9.09 5.28
C ALA A 297 10.18 8.16 5.57
N VAL A 298 11.38 8.75 5.70
CA VAL A 298 12.48 8.13 6.47
C VAL A 298 12.15 8.39 7.94
N GLY A 299 11.36 7.50 8.55
CA GLY A 299 10.80 7.80 9.87
C GLY A 299 10.25 6.59 10.61
N ASN A 300 10.11 6.76 11.92
CA ASN A 300 9.69 5.75 12.89
C ASN A 300 8.56 4.86 12.35
N ALA A 301 8.85 3.56 12.19
CA ALA A 301 7.93 2.54 11.69
C ALA A 301 6.59 2.44 12.46
N ARG A 302 6.45 3.16 13.59
CA ARG A 302 5.19 3.38 14.30
C ARG A 302 4.13 4.10 13.47
N TRP A 303 4.51 5.02 12.58
CA TRP A 303 3.57 5.98 11.99
C TRP A 303 3.23 5.74 10.52
N THR A 304 4.00 4.91 9.82
CA THR A 304 3.88 4.72 8.38
C THR A 304 3.76 3.25 7.99
N ASN A 305 3.09 3.01 6.86
CA ASN A 305 3.17 1.79 6.07
C ASN A 305 2.78 2.12 4.62
N LEU A 306 2.99 1.15 3.71
CA LEU A 306 2.71 1.31 2.28
C LEU A 306 1.26 1.74 1.95
N ASP A 307 0.28 1.37 2.78
CA ASP A 307 -1.13 1.68 2.55
C ASP A 307 -1.53 3.10 3.02
N LEU A 308 -0.67 3.75 3.82
CA LEU A 308 -0.80 5.15 4.26
C LEU A 308 -0.05 6.13 3.35
N ASP A 309 0.92 5.64 2.58
CA ASP A 309 1.70 6.49 1.67
C ASP A 309 0.82 7.09 0.55
N PRO A 310 1.19 8.29 0.05
CA PRO A 310 0.59 8.85 -1.15
C PRO A 310 0.57 7.86 -2.33
N ILE A 311 -0.51 7.85 -3.10
CA ILE A 311 -0.63 6.93 -4.24
C ILE A 311 0.17 7.43 -5.44
N ALA A 312 1.13 6.63 -5.91
CA ALA A 312 1.89 6.88 -7.13
C ALA A 312 1.02 7.00 -8.40
N LYS A 313 1.46 7.81 -9.37
CA LYS A 313 0.69 8.21 -10.56
C LYS A 313 0.20 7.02 -11.38
N GLU A 314 1.03 6.00 -11.56
CA GLU A 314 0.68 4.77 -12.29
C GLU A 314 -0.39 3.93 -11.58
N ARG A 315 -0.58 4.09 -10.27
CA ARG A 315 -1.60 3.40 -9.47
C ARG A 315 -2.91 4.17 -9.33
N ARG A 316 -2.98 5.42 -9.81
CA ARG A 316 -4.21 6.24 -9.86
C ARG A 316 -5.08 5.83 -11.04
N LYS A 317 -6.08 4.99 -10.80
CA LYS A 317 -6.93 4.41 -11.86
C LYS A 317 -8.33 5.02 -11.96
N TRP A 318 -8.74 5.86 -11.02
CA TRP A 318 -10.12 6.37 -10.96
C TRP A 318 -10.30 7.61 -11.84
N GLY A 319 -11.13 7.51 -12.86
CA GLY A 319 -11.55 8.64 -13.70
C GLY A 319 -12.90 9.22 -13.28
N VAL A 320 -13.41 10.20 -14.03
CA VAL A 320 -14.72 10.83 -13.77
C VAL A 320 -15.84 9.80 -13.69
N SER A 321 -15.87 8.82 -14.59
CA SER A 321 -16.88 7.75 -14.59
C SER A 321 -16.81 6.89 -13.33
N SER A 322 -15.62 6.68 -12.76
CA SER A 322 -15.45 5.96 -11.49
C SER A 322 -15.99 6.78 -10.31
N LEU A 323 -15.77 8.09 -10.30
CA LEU A 323 -16.30 8.99 -9.27
C LEU A 323 -17.84 9.04 -9.27
N VAL A 324 -18.45 9.11 -10.46
CA VAL A 324 -19.91 9.10 -10.62
C VAL A 324 -20.48 7.73 -10.27
N ALA A 325 -19.92 6.65 -10.81
CA ALA A 325 -20.39 5.28 -10.54
C ALA A 325 -20.28 4.93 -9.05
N TYR A 326 -19.24 5.40 -8.37
CA TYR A 326 -19.09 5.23 -6.92
C TYR A 326 -20.26 5.83 -6.16
N TRP A 327 -20.59 7.10 -6.39
CA TRP A 327 -21.67 7.77 -5.64
C TRP A 327 -23.06 7.29 -6.02
N ILE A 328 -23.29 6.96 -7.30
CA ILE A 328 -24.55 6.29 -7.70
C ILE A 328 -24.65 4.94 -6.98
N SER A 329 -23.59 4.14 -7.00
CA SER A 329 -23.55 2.88 -6.24
C SER A 329 -23.83 3.12 -4.76
N ASP A 330 -23.16 4.08 -4.13
CA ASP A 330 -23.30 4.33 -2.70
C ASP A 330 -24.70 4.83 -2.31
N ALA A 331 -25.31 5.66 -3.17
CA ALA A 331 -26.65 6.19 -2.95
C ALA A 331 -27.72 5.10 -3.02
N PHE A 332 -27.58 4.14 -3.95
CA PHE A 332 -28.44 2.96 -4.04
C PHE A 332 -28.05 1.93 -2.97
N ASN A 333 -28.48 2.21 -1.73
CA ASN A 333 -28.28 1.36 -0.57
C ASN A 333 -29.53 1.27 0.30
N ALA A 334 -29.67 0.15 1.03
CA ALA A 334 -30.84 -0.12 1.86
C ALA A 334 -31.06 0.90 2.99
N ALA A 335 -29.99 1.45 3.58
CA ALA A 335 -30.10 2.50 4.60
C ALA A 335 -30.69 3.81 4.04
N THR A 336 -30.39 4.17 2.79
CA THR A 336 -30.99 5.34 2.11
C THR A 336 -32.50 5.22 2.02
N TRP A 337 -32.97 4.03 1.67
CA TRP A 337 -34.39 3.70 1.68
C TRP A 337 -34.95 3.76 3.11
N GLN A 338 -34.27 3.09 4.05
CA GLN A 338 -34.72 2.93 5.43
C GLN A 338 -34.90 4.27 6.14
N PHE A 339 -33.97 5.22 6.05
CA PHE A 339 -34.17 6.51 6.74
C PHE A 339 -35.33 7.30 6.12
N ALA A 340 -35.48 7.30 4.78
CA ALA A 340 -36.53 8.07 4.12
C ALA A 340 -37.92 7.52 4.48
N SER A 341 -38.05 6.19 4.47
CA SER A 341 -39.27 5.51 4.89
C SER A 341 -39.48 5.56 6.42
N SER A 342 -38.42 5.69 7.22
CA SER A 342 -38.53 5.88 8.67
C SER A 342 -39.09 7.25 9.04
N ILE A 343 -38.71 8.31 8.30
CA ILE A 343 -39.21 9.68 8.54
C ILE A 343 -40.74 9.74 8.42
N ILE A 344 -41.29 9.08 7.39
CA ILE A 344 -42.76 8.99 7.23
C ILE A 344 -43.41 8.04 8.25
N ALA A 345 -42.70 6.99 8.68
CA ALA A 345 -43.19 6.08 9.70
C ALA A 345 -43.29 6.72 11.09
N VAL A 346 -42.46 7.73 11.40
CA VAL A 346 -42.52 8.50 12.66
C VAL A 346 -43.49 9.69 12.61
N GLY A 347 -44.21 9.89 11.50
CA GLY A 347 -45.35 10.80 11.40
C GLY A 347 -45.10 12.12 10.66
N LEU A 348 -43.96 12.30 9.98
CA LEU A 348 -43.76 13.40 9.04
C LEU A 348 -44.33 13.06 7.66
N THR A 349 -44.74 14.07 6.90
CA THR A 349 -45.25 13.88 5.54
C THR A 349 -44.14 13.54 4.55
N TYR A 350 -44.49 12.99 3.38
CA TYR A 350 -43.50 12.70 2.34
C TYR A 350 -42.76 13.95 1.84
N ARG A 351 -43.44 15.11 1.82
CA ARG A 351 -42.84 16.39 1.38
C ARG A 351 -41.77 16.86 2.35
N GLU A 352 -42.05 16.73 3.65
CA GLU A 352 -41.09 17.06 4.71
C GLU A 352 -39.92 16.09 4.68
N ALA A 353 -40.18 14.78 4.52
CA ALA A 353 -39.13 13.78 4.37
C ALA A 353 -38.19 14.11 3.19
N LEU A 354 -38.73 14.37 2.00
CA LEU A 354 -37.92 14.74 0.84
C LEU A 354 -37.18 16.07 1.01
N GLY A 355 -37.83 17.07 1.64
CA GLY A 355 -37.20 18.35 1.95
C GLY A 355 -36.02 18.21 2.91
N ILE A 356 -36.18 17.40 3.97
CA ILE A 356 -35.12 17.07 4.93
C ILE A 356 -33.95 16.42 4.22
N VAL A 357 -34.22 15.44 3.35
CA VAL A 357 -33.18 14.73 2.58
C VAL A 357 -32.45 15.69 1.64
N ALA A 358 -33.19 16.42 0.81
CA ALA A 358 -32.61 17.35 -0.17
C ALA A 358 -31.71 18.40 0.51
N LEU A 359 -32.19 18.99 1.61
CA LEU A 359 -31.43 19.99 2.37
C LEU A 359 -30.20 19.36 3.04
N SER A 360 -30.33 18.18 3.65
CA SER A 360 -29.22 17.50 4.32
C SER A 360 -28.10 17.16 3.34
N PHE A 361 -28.42 16.59 2.18
CA PHE A 361 -27.43 16.27 1.16
C PHE A 361 -26.88 17.50 0.46
N PHE A 362 -27.66 18.59 0.36
CA PHE A 362 -27.15 19.86 -0.16
C PHE A 362 -26.08 20.45 0.75
N ILE A 363 -26.29 20.43 2.08
CA ILE A 363 -25.28 20.88 3.04
C ILE A 363 -24.07 19.94 3.02
N MET A 364 -24.31 18.63 3.08
CA MET A 364 -23.25 17.62 3.17
C MET A 364 -22.38 17.56 1.91
N SER A 365 -22.94 17.85 0.73
CA SER A 365 -22.21 17.76 -0.54
C SER A 365 -21.04 18.74 -0.63
N PHE A 366 -21.13 19.92 -0.01
CA PHE A 366 -20.00 20.85 0.10
C PHE A 366 -18.86 20.25 0.92
N VAL A 367 -19.18 19.65 2.07
CA VAL A 367 -18.19 19.03 2.96
C VAL A 367 -17.52 17.84 2.27
N ILE A 368 -18.32 16.96 1.64
CA ILE A 368 -17.83 15.82 0.87
C ILE A 368 -16.93 16.27 -0.29
N ALA A 369 -17.34 17.28 -1.07
CA ALA A 369 -16.57 17.77 -2.20
C ALA A 369 -15.23 18.36 -1.76
N ALA A 370 -15.23 19.14 -0.69
CA ALA A 370 -14.05 19.81 -0.17
C ALA A 370 -13.04 18.85 0.46
N ASN A 371 -13.49 17.92 1.32
CA ASN A 371 -12.60 16.88 1.89
C ASN A 371 -12.14 15.88 0.81
N GLY A 372 -13.01 15.56 -0.14
CA GLY A 372 -12.65 14.74 -1.30
C GLY A 372 -11.58 15.39 -2.17
N ALA A 373 -11.59 16.71 -2.32
CA ALA A 373 -10.57 17.42 -3.07
C ALA A 373 -9.18 17.32 -2.44
N VAL A 374 -9.07 17.35 -1.11
CA VAL A 374 -7.80 17.14 -0.40
C VAL A 374 -7.19 15.79 -0.74
N GLY A 375 -7.99 14.72 -0.69
CA GLY A 375 -7.53 13.39 -1.08
C GLY A 375 -7.11 13.31 -2.55
N ALA A 376 -7.74 14.07 -3.45
CA ALA A 376 -7.37 14.11 -4.87
C ALA A 376 -6.13 15.00 -5.16
N ILE A 377 -5.78 15.93 -4.27
CA ILE A 377 -4.57 16.78 -4.39
C ILE A 377 -3.36 16.02 -3.86
N TYR A 378 -3.46 15.47 -2.64
CA TYR A 378 -2.33 14.86 -1.93
C TYR A 378 -2.27 13.34 -2.06
N HIS A 379 -3.28 12.71 -2.65
CA HIS A 379 -3.32 11.27 -2.86
C HIS A 379 -3.11 10.43 -1.58
N VAL A 380 -3.55 10.93 -0.42
CA VAL A 380 -3.44 10.28 0.90
C VAL A 380 -4.81 9.94 1.50
N PRO A 381 -4.91 8.94 2.40
CA PRO A 381 -6.17 8.58 3.06
C PRO A 381 -6.53 9.51 4.23
N PHE A 382 -7.76 9.39 4.73
CA PHE A 382 -8.27 10.18 5.86
C PHE A 382 -7.35 10.22 7.08
N PRO A 383 -6.79 9.09 7.57
CA PRO A 383 -5.98 9.13 8.79
C PRO A 383 -4.72 9.98 8.65
N VAL A 384 -4.19 10.13 7.43
CA VAL A 384 -3.03 10.97 7.16
C VAL A 384 -3.44 12.44 7.13
N ILE A 385 -4.57 12.75 6.49
CA ILE A 385 -5.14 14.12 6.50
C ILE A 385 -5.48 14.55 7.94
N ALA A 386 -6.06 13.65 8.73
CA ALA A 386 -6.37 13.91 10.13
C ALA A 386 -5.13 14.27 10.97
N ARG A 387 -3.93 13.76 10.62
CA ARG A 387 -2.67 14.13 11.30
C ARG A 387 -2.26 15.57 11.01
N ALA A 388 -2.61 16.11 9.85
CA ALA A 388 -2.34 17.52 9.54
C ALA A 388 -3.15 18.43 10.46
N SER A 389 -4.46 18.16 10.61
CA SER A 389 -5.35 19.03 11.40
C SER A 389 -5.28 18.80 12.91
N TRP A 390 -5.02 17.55 13.34
CA TRP A 390 -5.06 17.16 14.75
C TRP A 390 -3.70 16.85 15.37
N GLY A 391 -2.64 16.85 14.57
CA GLY A 391 -1.33 16.32 14.97
C GLY A 391 -1.32 14.79 15.08
N PHE A 392 -0.13 14.21 15.25
CA PHE A 392 0.06 12.75 15.29
C PHE A 392 -0.74 12.07 16.41
N TRP A 393 -0.73 12.63 17.61
CA TRP A 393 -1.41 12.04 18.76
C TRP A 393 -2.90 12.41 18.83
N GLY A 394 -3.24 13.66 18.52
CA GLY A 394 -4.65 14.12 18.51
C GLY A 394 -5.48 13.43 17.43
N SER A 395 -4.87 13.06 16.30
CA SER A 395 -5.56 12.37 15.21
C SER A 395 -6.19 11.04 15.63
N TYR A 396 -5.68 10.38 16.68
CA TYR A 396 -6.29 9.16 17.21
C TYR A 396 -7.72 9.36 17.69
N VAL A 397 -8.09 10.54 18.19
CA VAL A 397 -9.48 10.84 18.57
C VAL A 397 -10.40 10.74 17.36
N ALA A 398 -10.02 11.35 16.23
CA ALA A 398 -10.77 11.30 14.99
C ALA A 398 -10.79 9.89 14.38
N ILE A 399 -9.64 9.22 14.34
CA ILE A 399 -9.47 7.86 13.78
C ILE A 399 -10.25 6.81 14.57
N ILE A 400 -10.17 6.82 15.90
CA ILE A 400 -10.90 5.86 16.76
C ILE A 400 -12.41 6.11 16.68
N SER A 401 -12.83 7.39 16.73
CA SER A 401 -14.26 7.72 16.59
C SER A 401 -14.79 7.21 15.26
N ARG A 402 -14.04 7.41 14.16
CA ARG A 402 -14.46 6.95 12.83
C ARG A 402 -14.47 5.43 12.70
N VAL A 403 -13.44 4.72 13.19
CA VAL A 403 -13.33 3.26 13.00
C VAL A 403 -14.47 2.54 13.69
N ILE A 404 -14.86 2.98 14.89
CA ILE A 404 -16.00 2.42 15.63
C ILE A 404 -17.25 2.50 14.76
N LEU A 405 -17.52 3.67 14.16
CA LEU A 405 -18.68 3.89 13.31
C LEU A 405 -18.65 3.06 12.03
N ALA A 406 -17.48 2.96 11.41
CA ALA A 406 -17.31 2.14 10.22
C ALA A 406 -17.60 0.65 10.51
N VAL A 407 -17.21 0.13 11.68
CA VAL A 407 -17.53 -1.25 12.09
C VAL A 407 -19.02 -1.43 12.41
N PHE A 408 -19.67 -0.45 13.06
CA PHE A 408 -21.11 -0.50 13.29
C PHE A 408 -21.91 -0.48 11.99
N TRP A 409 -21.59 0.44 11.08
CA TRP A 409 -22.22 0.47 9.75
C TRP A 409 -21.95 -0.81 8.99
N PHE A 410 -20.76 -1.40 9.15
CA PHE A 410 -20.46 -2.69 8.57
C PHE A 410 -21.40 -3.79 9.06
N ALA A 411 -21.65 -3.80 10.36
CA ALA A 411 -22.55 -4.75 11.02
C ALA A 411 -24.02 -4.53 10.59
N ILE A 412 -24.48 -3.28 10.50
CA ILE A 412 -25.83 -2.92 10.03
C ILE A 412 -26.06 -3.39 8.59
N GLN A 413 -25.08 -3.16 7.70
CA GLN A 413 -25.21 -3.58 6.31
C GLN A 413 -25.12 -5.11 6.15
N ASN A 414 -24.45 -5.83 7.06
CA ASN A 414 -24.52 -7.30 7.11
C ASN A 414 -25.93 -7.78 7.44
N VAL A 415 -26.68 -7.09 8.30
CA VAL A 415 -28.08 -7.41 8.58
C VAL A 415 -28.96 -7.12 7.37
N ASN A 416 -28.78 -5.97 6.73
CA ASN A 416 -29.54 -5.63 5.52
C ASN A 416 -29.30 -6.67 4.40
N GLY A 417 -28.05 -7.04 4.16
CA GLY A 417 -27.69 -8.09 3.21
C GLY A 417 -28.19 -9.47 3.63
N GLY A 418 -28.11 -9.79 4.92
CA GLY A 418 -28.60 -11.05 5.50
C GLY A 418 -30.11 -11.20 5.39
N ASN A 419 -30.87 -10.14 5.63
CA ASN A 419 -32.32 -10.10 5.44
C ASN A 419 -32.68 -10.29 3.96
N ALA A 420 -31.93 -9.67 3.05
CA ALA A 420 -32.10 -9.90 1.62
C ALA A 420 -31.84 -11.37 1.23
N VAL A 421 -30.76 -11.97 1.74
CA VAL A 421 -30.47 -13.40 1.54
C VAL A 421 -31.56 -14.29 2.13
N ARG A 422 -32.09 -13.97 3.32
CA ARG A 422 -33.22 -14.69 3.92
C ARG A 422 -34.44 -14.68 2.99
N VAL A 423 -34.77 -13.55 2.38
CA VAL A 423 -35.87 -13.44 1.41
C VAL A 423 -35.58 -14.22 0.13
N MET A 424 -34.33 -14.20 -0.37
CA MET A 424 -33.91 -15.00 -1.52
C MET A 424 -34.06 -16.51 -1.24
N LEU A 425 -33.59 -16.98 -0.09
CA LEU A 425 -33.74 -18.37 0.34
C LEU A 425 -35.21 -18.76 0.47
N GLY A 426 -36.05 -17.90 1.06
CA GLY A 426 -37.50 -18.11 1.13
C GLY A 426 -38.19 -18.12 -0.25
N ALA A 427 -37.62 -17.47 -1.26
CA ALA A 427 -38.12 -17.52 -2.63
C ALA A 427 -37.76 -18.84 -3.34
N ILE A 428 -36.53 -19.35 -3.12
CA ILE A 428 -36.08 -20.65 -3.66
C ILE A 428 -36.76 -21.81 -2.93
N TRP A 429 -36.74 -21.77 -1.60
CA TRP A 429 -37.27 -22.81 -0.71
C TRP A 429 -38.25 -22.21 0.29
N PRO A 430 -39.57 -22.21 0.01
CA PRO A 430 -40.57 -21.67 0.92
C PRO A 430 -40.56 -22.28 2.32
N SER A 431 -40.16 -23.56 2.45
CA SER A 431 -40.00 -24.27 3.73
C SER A 431 -38.95 -23.63 4.65
N TYR A 432 -38.03 -22.82 4.11
CA TYR A 432 -37.06 -22.06 4.90
C TYR A 432 -37.70 -20.99 5.78
N LEU A 433 -38.82 -20.42 5.33
CA LEU A 433 -39.56 -19.40 6.09
C LEU A 433 -40.28 -20.00 7.31
N THR A 434 -40.59 -21.29 7.26
CA THR A 434 -41.26 -22.04 8.34
C THR A 434 -40.28 -22.81 9.24
N LEU A 435 -38.98 -22.54 9.13
CA LEU A 435 -37.96 -23.19 9.96
C LEU A 435 -38.22 -22.89 11.45
N SER A 436 -38.22 -23.93 12.29
CA SER A 436 -38.39 -23.78 13.73
C SER A 436 -37.29 -22.90 14.32
N ASN A 437 -37.68 -21.91 15.13
CA ASN A 437 -36.74 -21.00 15.77
C ASN A 437 -36.09 -21.66 16.98
N THR A 438 -34.77 -21.84 16.91
CA THR A 438 -33.93 -22.42 17.98
C THR A 438 -33.23 -21.36 18.82
N ILE A 439 -33.25 -20.10 18.39
CA ILE A 439 -32.64 -18.97 19.09
C ILE A 439 -33.68 -18.33 20.05
N PRO A 440 -33.34 -18.07 21.33
CA PRO A 440 -34.24 -17.40 22.26
C PRO A 440 -34.68 -16.02 21.74
N GLU A 441 -35.97 -15.68 21.91
CA GLU A 441 -36.53 -14.40 21.45
C GLU A 441 -35.80 -13.17 22.06
N SER A 442 -35.25 -13.31 23.26
CA SER A 442 -34.46 -12.26 23.94
C SER A 442 -33.21 -11.81 23.15
N GLN A 443 -32.75 -12.60 22.18
CA GLN A 443 -31.62 -12.26 21.32
C GLN A 443 -31.99 -11.31 20.18
N GLY A 444 -33.27 -11.14 19.88
CA GLY A 444 -33.75 -10.23 18.84
C GLY A 444 -33.47 -10.68 17.40
N ILE A 445 -33.17 -11.97 17.18
CA ILE A 445 -32.94 -12.55 15.85
C ILE A 445 -33.48 -13.99 15.80
N THR A 446 -34.06 -14.35 14.65
CA THR A 446 -34.59 -15.70 14.37
C THR A 446 -33.52 -16.60 13.74
N THR A 447 -33.65 -17.92 13.88
CA THR A 447 -32.69 -18.88 13.30
C THR A 447 -32.48 -18.70 11.79
N ASN A 448 -33.56 -18.51 11.03
CA ASN A 448 -33.46 -18.23 9.59
C ASN A 448 -32.91 -16.81 9.27
N GLY A 449 -33.06 -15.84 10.17
CA GLY A 449 -32.38 -14.56 10.10
C GLY A 449 -30.86 -14.72 10.29
N MET A 450 -30.44 -15.47 11.30
CA MET A 450 -29.04 -15.74 11.60
C MET A 450 -28.33 -16.50 10.47
N ILE A 451 -28.99 -17.49 9.88
CA ILE A 451 -28.47 -18.20 8.70
C ILE A 451 -28.30 -17.23 7.51
N GLY A 452 -29.27 -16.36 7.25
CA GLY A 452 -29.17 -15.33 6.20
C GLY A 452 -27.99 -14.38 6.43
N PHE A 453 -27.84 -13.89 7.67
CA PHE A 453 -26.71 -13.06 8.09
C PHE A 453 -25.36 -13.77 7.88
N PHE A 454 -25.23 -15.02 8.33
CA PHE A 454 -24.00 -15.81 8.18
C PHE A 454 -23.64 -16.05 6.72
N ILE A 455 -24.62 -16.41 5.88
CA ILE A 455 -24.40 -16.65 4.45
C ILE A 455 -23.96 -15.35 3.75
N PHE A 456 -24.64 -14.23 4.03
CA PHE A 456 -24.24 -12.95 3.46
C PHE A 456 -22.84 -12.54 3.92
N TRP A 457 -22.55 -12.70 5.21
CA TRP A 457 -21.22 -12.46 5.79
C TRP A 457 -20.15 -13.32 5.11
N LEU A 458 -20.44 -14.58 4.77
CA LEU A 458 -19.51 -15.47 4.07
C LEU A 458 -19.31 -15.03 2.61
N ILE A 459 -20.38 -14.66 1.91
CA ILE A 459 -20.36 -14.22 0.50
C ILE A 459 -19.49 -12.97 0.32
N GLN A 460 -19.47 -12.05 1.29
CA GLN A 460 -18.66 -10.83 1.18
C GLN A 460 -17.16 -11.06 1.40
N VAL A 461 -16.73 -12.09 2.14
CA VAL A 461 -15.31 -12.29 2.53
C VAL A 461 -14.34 -12.25 1.34
N PRO A 462 -14.59 -12.94 0.21
CA PRO A 462 -13.69 -12.88 -0.95
C PRO A 462 -13.50 -11.47 -1.50
N PHE A 463 -14.56 -10.65 -1.47
CA PHE A 463 -14.51 -9.26 -1.96
C PHE A 463 -13.77 -8.33 -0.99
N LEU A 464 -13.79 -8.62 0.32
CA LEU A 464 -13.00 -7.89 1.32
C LEU A 464 -11.49 -8.04 1.09
N CYS A 465 -11.06 -9.13 0.46
CA CYS A 465 -9.65 -9.37 0.14
C CYS A 465 -9.19 -8.65 -1.15
N MET A 466 -10.10 -8.01 -1.89
CA MET A 466 -9.78 -7.32 -3.14
C MET A 466 -9.29 -5.87 -2.89
N HIS A 467 -8.24 -5.47 -3.61
CA HIS A 467 -7.71 -4.11 -3.52
C HIS A 467 -8.68 -3.07 -4.13
N PRO A 468 -8.79 -1.82 -3.58
CA PRO A 468 -9.70 -0.77 -4.05
C PRO A 468 -9.69 -0.49 -5.55
N ASN A 469 -8.52 -0.47 -6.19
CA ASN A 469 -8.40 -0.31 -7.65
C ASN A 469 -9.13 -1.37 -8.48
N LYS A 470 -9.34 -2.58 -7.95
CA LYS A 470 -10.13 -3.64 -8.61
C LYS A 470 -11.62 -3.53 -8.28
N LEU A 471 -11.95 -3.04 -7.09
CA LEU A 471 -13.33 -2.87 -6.62
C LEU A 471 -14.14 -1.84 -7.43
N ARG A 472 -13.48 -0.93 -8.16
CA ARG A 472 -14.17 0.02 -9.06
C ARG A 472 -15.16 -0.66 -10.02
N TRP A 473 -14.87 -1.88 -10.47
CA TRP A 473 -15.75 -2.64 -11.36
C TRP A 473 -17.01 -3.15 -10.65
N LEU A 474 -16.91 -3.51 -9.37
CA LEU A 474 -18.07 -3.86 -8.55
C LEU A 474 -19.02 -2.66 -8.45
N PHE A 475 -18.47 -1.45 -8.24
CA PHE A 475 -19.26 -0.22 -8.17
C PHE A 475 -19.91 0.12 -9.51
N THR A 476 -19.19 -0.04 -10.63
CA THR A 476 -19.76 0.13 -11.97
C THR A 476 -20.94 -0.81 -12.20
N ILE A 477 -20.78 -2.11 -11.94
CA ILE A 477 -21.86 -3.09 -12.13
C ILE A 477 -23.07 -2.76 -11.24
N LYS A 478 -22.82 -2.46 -9.96
CA LYS A 478 -23.87 -2.09 -9.02
C LYS A 478 -24.62 -0.83 -9.44
N SER A 479 -23.89 0.20 -9.93
CA SER A 479 -24.45 1.47 -10.39
C SER A 479 -25.35 1.35 -11.64
N ILE A 480 -25.40 0.17 -12.26
CA ILE A 480 -26.28 -0.11 -13.40
C ILE A 480 -27.42 -1.03 -12.96
N LEU A 481 -27.10 -2.16 -12.33
CA LEU A 481 -28.10 -3.20 -12.03
C LEU A 481 -29.09 -2.78 -10.94
N VAL A 482 -28.62 -2.15 -9.87
CA VAL A 482 -29.48 -1.80 -8.74
C VAL A 482 -30.47 -0.69 -9.11
N PRO A 483 -30.08 0.39 -9.81
CA PRO A 483 -31.03 1.40 -10.26
C PRO A 483 -32.15 0.85 -11.15
N ILE A 484 -31.84 -0.06 -12.07
CA ILE A 484 -32.86 -0.69 -12.93
C ILE A 484 -33.88 -1.45 -12.08
N ALA A 485 -33.42 -2.23 -11.10
CA ALA A 485 -34.31 -2.97 -10.21
C ALA A 485 -35.18 -2.04 -9.36
N TRP A 486 -34.63 -0.93 -8.86
CA TRP A 486 -35.35 -0.01 -7.97
C TRP A 486 -36.33 0.88 -8.74
N ILE A 487 -36.02 1.24 -9.98
CA ILE A 487 -36.97 1.88 -10.89
C ILE A 487 -38.11 0.90 -11.22
N ALA A 488 -37.83 -0.39 -11.40
CA ALA A 488 -38.89 -1.38 -11.57
C ALA A 488 -39.78 -1.51 -10.31
N ILE A 489 -39.21 -1.43 -9.11
CA ILE A 489 -39.97 -1.38 -7.85
C ILE A 489 -40.82 -0.10 -7.77
N LEU A 490 -40.29 1.05 -8.21
CA LEU A 490 -41.04 2.30 -8.28
C LEU A 490 -42.25 2.18 -9.22
N ILE A 491 -42.04 1.64 -10.42
CA ILE A 491 -43.12 1.40 -11.39
C ILE A 491 -44.16 0.47 -10.78
N TRP A 492 -43.74 -0.60 -10.10
CA TRP A 492 -44.64 -1.48 -9.37
C TRP A 492 -45.47 -0.72 -8.33
N ALA A 493 -44.88 0.20 -7.55
CA ALA A 493 -45.58 0.96 -6.53
C ALA A 493 -46.73 1.80 -7.11
N PHE A 494 -46.52 2.47 -8.24
CA PHE A 494 -47.54 3.32 -8.89
C PHE A 494 -48.57 2.53 -9.72
N VAL A 495 -48.23 1.32 -10.16
CA VAL A 495 -49.16 0.46 -10.91
C VAL A 495 -50.04 -0.37 -9.96
N SER A 496 -49.50 -0.81 -8.83
CA SER A 496 -50.22 -1.63 -7.84
C SER A 496 -51.24 -0.84 -7.04
N GLU A 497 -50.92 0.41 -6.70
CA GLU A 497 -51.79 1.31 -5.94
C GLU A 497 -52.02 2.61 -6.70
N LYS A 498 -53.28 3.01 -6.88
CA LYS A 498 -53.60 4.32 -7.46
C LYS A 498 -52.95 5.42 -6.62
N ASP A 499 -52.31 6.37 -7.31
CA ASP A 499 -51.54 7.47 -6.72
C ASP A 499 -50.34 7.07 -5.86
N GLY A 500 -49.89 5.80 -5.85
CA GLY A 500 -48.70 5.35 -5.09
C GLY A 500 -48.95 5.08 -3.59
N GLY A 501 -50.21 4.85 -3.21
CA GLY A 501 -50.65 4.59 -1.83
C GLY A 501 -51.04 5.86 -1.07
N GLY A 502 -51.42 5.70 0.20
CA GLY A 502 -52.02 6.77 1.02
C GLY A 502 -51.08 7.90 1.44
N VAL A 503 -49.76 7.78 1.24
CA VAL A 503 -48.80 8.80 1.69
C VAL A 503 -48.90 10.10 0.88
N PHE A 504 -49.31 10.03 -0.39
CA PHE A 504 -49.41 11.20 -1.27
C PHE A 504 -50.66 12.04 -1.03
N THR A 505 -51.65 11.46 -0.33
CA THR A 505 -52.88 12.12 0.11
C THR A 505 -52.89 12.40 1.61
N ALA A 506 -51.81 12.07 2.32
CA ALA A 506 -51.66 12.29 3.75
C ALA A 506 -51.71 13.79 4.09
N GLN A 507 -52.49 14.13 5.12
CA GLN A 507 -52.61 15.49 5.62
C GLN A 507 -51.34 15.91 6.40
N PRO A 508 -51.05 17.22 6.51
CA PRO A 508 -49.93 17.73 7.31
C PRO A 508 -49.96 17.20 8.75
N SER A 509 -48.78 17.05 9.36
CA SER A 509 -48.67 16.49 10.71
C SER A 509 -49.56 17.27 11.70
N THR A 510 -50.33 16.56 12.53
CA THR A 510 -51.19 17.15 13.58
C THR A 510 -50.41 17.50 14.86
N LEU A 511 -49.07 17.47 14.78
CA LEU A 511 -48.19 17.72 15.93
C LEU A 511 -48.23 19.22 16.31
N PRO A 512 -48.21 19.54 17.63
CA PRO A 512 -48.01 20.91 18.09
C PRO A 512 -46.73 21.52 17.49
N SER A 513 -46.76 22.81 17.11
CA SER A 513 -45.71 23.46 16.32
C SER A 513 -44.29 23.34 16.91
N SER A 514 -44.14 23.36 18.25
CA SER A 514 -42.84 23.18 18.90
C SER A 514 -42.32 21.75 18.78
N LYS A 515 -43.18 20.73 18.95
CA LYS A 515 -42.80 19.31 18.78
C LYS A 515 -42.46 19.00 17.32
N TYR A 516 -43.17 19.62 16.39
CA TYR A 516 -42.91 19.52 14.96
C TYR A 516 -41.50 20.00 14.59
N SER A 517 -41.09 21.20 15.00
CA SER A 517 -39.76 21.75 14.68
C SER A 517 -38.63 20.86 15.20
N TRP A 518 -38.77 20.34 16.42
CA TRP A 518 -37.78 19.43 17.00
C TRP A 518 -37.73 18.08 16.29
N LEU A 519 -38.88 17.53 15.87
CA LEU A 519 -38.94 16.30 15.09
C LEU A 519 -38.29 16.49 13.71
N PHE A 520 -38.52 17.63 13.07
CA PHE A 520 -37.88 17.98 11.79
C PHE A 520 -36.36 18.03 11.94
N LEU A 521 -35.85 18.76 12.93
CA LEU A 521 -34.41 18.87 13.19
C LEU A 521 -33.79 17.51 13.53
N ALA A 522 -34.43 16.72 14.38
CA ALA A 522 -33.95 15.38 14.76
C ALA A 522 -33.79 14.47 13.54
N ASN A 523 -34.79 14.43 12.66
CA ASN A 523 -34.72 13.64 11.42
C ASN A 523 -33.64 14.17 10.46
N MET A 524 -33.46 15.50 10.37
CA MET A 524 -32.37 16.10 9.58
C MET A 524 -30.99 15.70 10.14
N THR A 525 -30.82 15.74 11.46
CA THR A 525 -29.59 15.27 12.11
C THR A 525 -29.35 13.78 11.86
N SER A 526 -30.39 12.95 11.86
CA SER A 526 -30.26 11.53 11.49
C SER A 526 -29.82 11.34 10.04
N VAL A 527 -30.36 12.10 9.07
CA VAL A 527 -29.92 12.03 7.67
C VAL A 527 -28.48 12.50 7.50
N LEU A 528 -28.10 13.62 8.13
CA LEU A 528 -26.72 14.11 8.15
C LEU A 528 -25.79 13.08 8.80
N GLY A 529 -26.20 12.47 9.93
CA GLY A 529 -25.46 11.46 10.66
C GLY A 529 -25.19 10.19 9.85
N ASN A 530 -26.14 9.75 9.02
CA ASN A 530 -26.00 8.59 8.14
C ASN A 530 -24.81 8.73 7.16
N TYR A 531 -24.53 9.96 6.72
CA TYR A 531 -23.49 10.27 5.73
C TYR A 531 -22.30 11.06 6.28
N ALA A 532 -22.32 11.43 7.56
CA ALA A 532 -21.26 12.20 8.18
C ALA A 532 -19.91 11.45 8.14
N THR A 533 -19.90 10.11 8.25
CA THR A 533 -18.68 9.30 8.14
C THR A 533 -18.04 9.45 6.76
N LEU A 534 -18.88 9.44 5.71
CA LEU A 534 -18.45 9.58 4.31
C LEU A 534 -17.93 10.98 4.00
N SER A 535 -18.40 11.99 4.73
CA SER A 535 -17.94 13.36 4.58
C SER A 535 -16.48 13.57 4.98
N VAL A 536 -15.97 12.78 5.94
CA VAL A 536 -14.59 12.92 6.45
C VAL A 536 -13.61 12.01 5.72
N ASN A 537 -14.05 10.82 5.28
CA ASN A 537 -13.17 9.83 4.67
C ASN A 537 -13.25 9.73 3.15
N GLN A 538 -13.87 10.71 2.47
CA GLN A 538 -13.92 10.74 1.01
C GLN A 538 -12.53 10.63 0.37
N SER A 539 -11.50 11.10 1.08
CA SER A 539 -10.08 10.97 0.71
C SER A 539 -9.59 9.53 0.55
N ASP A 540 -10.19 8.57 1.26
CA ASP A 540 -9.86 7.14 1.15
C ASP A 540 -10.06 6.62 -0.28
N PHE A 541 -10.98 7.24 -1.03
CA PHE A 541 -11.29 6.93 -2.43
C PHE A 541 -10.68 7.94 -3.39
N SER A 542 -10.84 9.23 -3.13
CA SER A 542 -10.39 10.27 -4.06
C SER A 542 -8.88 10.28 -4.25
N ARG A 543 -8.11 9.70 -3.31
CA ARG A 543 -6.67 9.46 -3.49
C ARG A 543 -6.29 8.63 -4.71
N TYR A 544 -7.19 7.77 -5.19
CA TYR A 544 -6.95 6.97 -6.40
C TYR A 544 -7.35 7.69 -7.70
N SER A 545 -7.84 8.93 -7.60
CA SER A 545 -8.22 9.77 -8.74
C SER A 545 -7.01 10.10 -9.60
N ARG A 546 -7.20 10.02 -10.92
CA ARG A 546 -6.25 10.56 -11.92
C ARG A 546 -6.72 11.88 -12.53
N VAL A 547 -7.90 12.36 -12.12
CA VAL A 547 -8.53 13.58 -12.66
C VAL A 547 -8.36 14.75 -11.70
N SER A 548 -8.47 15.96 -12.25
CA SER A 548 -8.35 17.19 -11.48
C SER A 548 -9.27 17.19 -10.24
N PRO A 549 -8.79 17.69 -9.08
CA PRO A 549 -9.60 17.86 -7.87
C PRO A 549 -10.89 18.65 -8.08
N ARG A 550 -10.97 19.51 -9.11
CA ARG A 550 -12.17 20.25 -9.48
C ARG A 550 -13.38 19.35 -9.76
N TRP A 551 -13.15 18.11 -10.19
CA TRP A 551 -14.23 17.15 -10.42
C TRP A 551 -15.00 16.77 -9.15
N GLN A 552 -14.47 17.05 -7.96
CA GLN A 552 -15.19 16.85 -6.70
C GLN A 552 -16.38 17.82 -6.56
N LEU A 553 -16.35 18.98 -7.23
CA LEU A 553 -17.47 19.92 -7.26
C LEU A 553 -18.73 19.35 -7.92
N LEU A 554 -18.60 18.29 -8.72
CA LEU A 554 -19.73 17.56 -9.30
C LEU A 554 -20.69 17.05 -8.21
N TYR A 555 -20.19 16.77 -7.01
CA TYR A 555 -20.97 16.22 -5.92
C TYR A 555 -22.00 17.23 -5.38
N ILE A 556 -21.75 18.53 -5.51
CA ILE A 556 -22.64 19.60 -5.00
C ILE A 556 -24.05 19.49 -5.60
N PRO A 557 -24.22 19.48 -6.94
CA PRO A 557 -25.52 19.25 -7.54
C PRO A 557 -25.92 17.77 -7.58
N MET A 558 -24.97 16.84 -7.72
CA MET A 558 -25.29 15.43 -7.95
C MET A 558 -25.88 14.74 -6.73
N LEU A 559 -25.29 14.91 -5.53
CA LEU A 559 -25.72 14.18 -4.35
C LEU A 559 -27.16 14.54 -3.93
N PRO A 560 -27.54 15.83 -3.83
CA PRO A 560 -28.92 16.20 -3.47
C PRO A 560 -29.94 15.63 -4.44
N ILE A 561 -29.66 15.68 -5.75
CA ILE A 561 -30.57 15.17 -6.79
C ILE A 561 -30.74 13.65 -6.66
N VAL A 562 -29.62 12.91 -6.63
CA VAL A 562 -29.64 11.44 -6.64
C VAL A 562 -30.25 10.90 -5.33
N PHE A 563 -29.83 11.41 -4.18
CA PHE A 563 -30.32 10.92 -2.89
C PHE A 563 -31.78 11.26 -2.62
N THR A 564 -32.24 12.43 -3.06
CA THR A 564 -33.66 12.79 -2.97
C THR A 564 -34.51 11.88 -3.86
N PHE A 565 -34.05 11.58 -5.08
CA PHE A 565 -34.74 10.66 -5.97
C PHE A 565 -34.83 9.24 -5.39
N ILE A 566 -33.75 8.72 -4.82
CA ILE A 566 -33.75 7.38 -4.21
C ILE A 566 -34.63 7.35 -2.96
N SER A 567 -34.61 8.42 -2.15
CA SER A 567 -35.49 8.55 -0.99
C SER A 567 -36.97 8.58 -1.39
N PHE A 568 -37.28 9.22 -2.52
CA PHE A 568 -38.62 9.19 -3.11
C PHE A 568 -39.03 7.77 -3.51
N ILE A 569 -38.13 6.98 -4.12
CA ILE A 569 -38.41 5.56 -4.41
C ILE A 569 -38.77 4.82 -3.13
N GLY A 570 -37.99 5.02 -2.07
CA GLY A 570 -38.23 4.35 -0.79
C GLY A 570 -39.58 4.67 -0.18
N ILE A 571 -39.91 5.97 -0.13
CA ILE A 571 -41.20 6.45 0.37
C ILE A 571 -42.36 5.90 -0.45
N ALA A 572 -42.30 6.01 -1.78
CA ALA A 572 -43.37 5.58 -2.67
C ALA A 572 -43.65 4.07 -2.56
N ALA A 573 -42.59 3.25 -2.61
CA ALA A 573 -42.74 1.81 -2.57
C ALA A 573 -43.10 1.29 -1.16
N SER A 574 -42.57 1.88 -0.08
CA SER A 574 -43.02 1.55 1.28
C SER A 574 -44.50 1.93 1.50
N SER A 575 -44.93 3.09 1.00
CA SER A 575 -46.34 3.54 1.04
C SER A 575 -47.27 2.59 0.28
N ALA A 576 -46.95 2.30 -0.99
CA ALA A 576 -47.73 1.38 -1.80
C ALA A 576 -47.79 -0.02 -1.17
N GLY A 577 -46.67 -0.50 -0.62
CA GLY A 577 -46.61 -1.76 0.12
C GLY A 577 -47.53 -1.83 1.32
N GLN A 578 -47.61 -0.75 2.11
CA GLN A 578 -48.52 -0.69 3.25
C GLN A 578 -49.98 -0.80 2.80
N ALA A 579 -50.38 -0.02 1.79
CA ALA A 579 -51.74 0.00 1.28
C ALA A 579 -52.11 -1.34 0.62
N HIS A 580 -51.27 -1.85 -0.27
CA HIS A 580 -51.52 -3.05 -1.05
C HIS A 580 -51.67 -4.30 -0.19
N TYR A 581 -50.83 -4.44 0.84
CA TYR A 581 -50.82 -5.61 1.72
C TYR A 581 -51.58 -5.40 3.03
N ASN A 582 -52.26 -4.25 3.19
CA ASN A 582 -53.00 -3.89 4.41
C ASN A 582 -52.16 -4.03 5.68
N LEU A 583 -50.90 -3.56 5.64
CA LEU A 583 -49.97 -3.68 6.76
C LEU A 583 -50.29 -2.65 7.85
N PRO A 584 -50.15 -3.01 9.14
CA PRO A 584 -50.47 -2.11 10.25
C PRO A 584 -49.54 -0.90 10.32
N THR A 585 -48.32 -1.04 9.80
CA THR A 585 -47.28 -0.01 9.80
C THR A 585 -46.60 0.05 8.44
N ILE A 586 -46.03 1.21 8.11
CA ILE A 586 -45.23 1.38 6.89
C ILE A 586 -44.02 0.43 6.94
N PRO A 587 -43.81 -0.45 5.93
CA PRO A 587 -42.62 -1.30 5.84
C PRO A 587 -41.40 -0.43 5.49
N TRP A 588 -40.74 0.11 6.52
CA TRP A 588 -39.56 0.95 6.37
C TRP A 588 -38.32 0.17 5.92
N ASP A 589 -38.22 -1.11 6.30
CA ASP A 589 -37.23 -2.04 5.75
C ASP A 589 -37.72 -2.56 4.39
N PRO A 590 -36.98 -2.32 3.29
CA PRO A 590 -37.38 -2.78 1.96
C PRO A 590 -37.49 -4.30 1.85
N THR A 591 -36.72 -5.07 2.62
CA THR A 591 -36.76 -6.54 2.53
C THR A 591 -38.06 -7.11 3.09
N VAL A 592 -38.70 -6.42 4.05
CA VAL A 592 -40.03 -6.76 4.55
C VAL A 592 -41.06 -6.61 3.44
N LEU A 593 -41.05 -5.49 2.72
CA LEU A 593 -41.92 -5.25 1.57
C LEU A 593 -41.78 -6.35 0.51
N ILE A 594 -40.54 -6.63 0.07
CA ILE A 594 -40.28 -7.63 -0.96
C ILE A 594 -40.73 -9.04 -0.52
N SER A 595 -40.69 -9.34 0.78
CA SER A 595 -41.11 -10.65 1.30
C SER A 595 -42.60 -10.96 1.06
N HIS A 596 -43.45 -9.93 0.92
CA HIS A 596 -44.88 -10.08 0.64
C HIS A 596 -45.19 -10.41 -0.84
N TRP A 597 -44.23 -10.24 -1.75
CA TRP A 597 -44.47 -10.48 -3.16
C TRP A 597 -44.77 -11.95 -3.46
N PRO A 598 -45.91 -12.30 -4.07
CA PRO A 598 -46.31 -13.69 -4.27
C PRO A 598 -45.47 -14.39 -5.36
N ASN A 599 -45.03 -13.64 -6.39
CA ASN A 599 -44.20 -14.18 -7.45
C ASN A 599 -42.78 -14.43 -6.93
N ARG A 600 -42.37 -15.70 -6.92
CA ARG A 600 -41.07 -16.16 -6.40
C ARG A 600 -39.88 -15.57 -7.15
N ALA A 601 -39.97 -15.42 -8.48
CA ALA A 601 -38.90 -14.85 -9.28
C ALA A 601 -38.74 -13.35 -8.99
N CYS A 602 -39.84 -12.59 -8.95
CA CYS A 602 -39.82 -11.18 -8.56
C CYS A 602 -39.26 -11.01 -7.16
N ARG A 603 -39.69 -11.82 -6.19
CA ARG A 603 -39.17 -11.81 -4.81
C ARG A 603 -37.67 -12.07 -4.77
N PHE A 604 -37.19 -13.07 -5.50
CA PHE A 604 -35.77 -13.42 -5.56
C PHE A 604 -34.93 -12.29 -6.18
N PHE A 605 -35.30 -11.78 -7.36
CA PHE A 605 -34.53 -10.74 -8.04
C PHE A 605 -34.63 -9.38 -7.33
N GLY A 606 -35.79 -9.06 -6.76
CA GLY A 606 -35.98 -7.88 -5.91
C GLY A 606 -35.04 -7.92 -4.71
N ALA A 607 -35.04 -9.01 -3.94
CA ALA A 607 -34.15 -9.19 -2.80
C ALA A 607 -32.67 -9.26 -3.21
N SER A 608 -32.35 -9.90 -4.34
CA SER A 608 -30.98 -9.95 -4.89
C SER A 608 -30.42 -8.55 -5.17
N SER A 609 -31.27 -7.61 -5.61
CA SER A 609 -30.85 -6.22 -5.81
C SER A 609 -30.43 -5.55 -4.50
N PHE A 610 -31.14 -5.80 -3.39
CA PHE A 610 -30.79 -5.29 -2.06
C PHE A 610 -29.57 -6.01 -1.47
N ALA A 611 -29.38 -7.30 -1.75
CA ALA A 611 -28.16 -8.02 -1.39
C ALA A 611 -26.93 -7.44 -2.10
N LEU A 612 -27.01 -7.20 -3.42
CA LEU A 612 -25.95 -6.54 -4.19
C LEU A 612 -25.71 -5.10 -3.73
N ALA A 613 -26.78 -4.37 -3.43
CA ALA A 613 -26.71 -3.01 -2.91
C ALA A 613 -25.95 -2.96 -1.58
N SER A 614 -26.31 -3.85 -0.65
CA SER A 614 -25.67 -3.99 0.67
C SER A 614 -24.22 -4.41 0.51
N LEU A 615 -23.91 -5.40 -0.32
CA LEU A 615 -22.54 -5.87 -0.57
C LEU A 615 -21.62 -4.72 -1.04
N GLY A 616 -22.08 -3.98 -2.05
CA GLY A 616 -21.29 -2.89 -2.63
C GLY A 616 -20.98 -1.78 -1.63
N VAL A 617 -22.00 -1.29 -0.90
CA VAL A 617 -21.82 -0.26 0.14
C VAL A 617 -20.99 -0.77 1.30
N ASN A 618 -21.19 -2.02 1.70
CA ASN A 618 -20.49 -2.56 2.86
C ASN A 618 -18.98 -2.65 2.63
N ILE A 619 -18.60 -3.00 1.40
CA ILE A 619 -17.19 -3.02 1.02
C ILE A 619 -16.66 -1.59 0.90
N SER A 620 -17.34 -0.72 0.13
CA SER A 620 -16.89 0.65 -0.11
C SER A 620 -16.90 1.47 1.18
N ALA A 621 -18.08 1.84 1.66
CA ALA A 621 -18.26 2.85 2.69
C ALA A 621 -17.78 2.41 4.08
N ASN A 622 -17.78 1.10 4.37
CA ASN A 622 -17.61 0.62 5.73
C ASN A 622 -16.29 -0.15 5.94
N SER A 623 -16.06 -1.24 5.20
CA SER A 623 -14.89 -2.08 5.45
C SER A 623 -13.58 -1.42 5.07
N LEU A 624 -13.51 -0.78 3.89
CA LEU A 624 -12.29 -0.13 3.41
C LEU A 624 -11.97 1.08 4.28
N SER A 625 -13.00 1.84 4.63
CA SER A 625 -12.96 2.90 5.63
C SER A 625 -12.34 2.41 6.93
N ALA A 626 -12.92 1.40 7.59
CA ALA A 626 -12.38 0.85 8.83
C ALA A 626 -10.93 0.36 8.65
N ALA A 627 -10.60 -0.23 7.50
CA ALA A 627 -9.27 -0.71 7.22
C ALA A 627 -8.22 0.40 7.16
N ASN A 628 -8.52 1.53 6.51
CA ASN A 628 -7.62 2.70 6.53
C ASN A 628 -7.35 3.17 7.96
N ASP A 629 -8.38 3.24 8.82
CA ASP A 629 -8.20 3.61 10.24
C ASP A 629 -7.35 2.60 10.99
N PHE A 630 -7.68 1.31 10.88
CA PHE A 630 -6.92 0.27 11.58
C PHE A 630 -5.46 0.25 11.15
N THR A 631 -5.21 0.50 9.87
CA THR A 631 -3.87 0.68 9.33
C THR A 631 -3.17 1.88 9.95
N ALA A 632 -3.85 2.98 10.26
CA ALA A 632 -3.25 4.09 11.00
C ALA A 632 -3.08 3.85 12.50
N LEU A 633 -3.94 3.01 13.11
CA LEU A 633 -3.87 2.63 14.52
C LEU A 633 -2.70 1.68 14.80
N ALA A 634 -2.45 0.72 13.91
CA ALA A 634 -1.37 -0.24 14.03
C ALA A 634 -0.65 -0.48 12.68
N PRO A 635 0.09 0.51 12.13
CA PRO A 635 0.69 0.45 10.79
C PRO A 635 1.63 -0.74 10.58
N GLN A 636 2.30 -1.17 11.65
CA GLN A 636 3.21 -2.31 11.65
C GLN A 636 2.52 -3.67 11.50
N TYR A 637 1.23 -3.76 11.81
CA TYR A 637 0.50 -5.03 11.97
C TYR A 637 -0.71 -5.17 11.05
N ILE A 638 -1.25 -4.04 10.58
CA ILE A 638 -2.49 -3.99 9.80
C ILE A 638 -2.25 -3.32 8.44
N ASN A 639 -2.44 -4.10 7.38
CA ASN A 639 -2.64 -3.60 6.02
C ASN A 639 -4.15 -3.55 5.69
N ILE A 640 -4.50 -2.97 4.56
CA ILE A 640 -5.92 -2.82 4.16
C ILE A 640 -6.66 -4.15 4.16
N ARG A 641 -6.04 -5.24 3.67
CA ARG A 641 -6.67 -6.57 3.64
C ARG A 641 -6.97 -7.08 5.06
N ARG A 642 -5.99 -7.01 5.96
CA ARG A 642 -6.15 -7.42 7.38
C ARG A 642 -7.17 -6.54 8.09
N GLY A 643 -7.17 -5.23 7.82
CA GLY A 643 -8.11 -4.28 8.40
C GLY A 643 -9.55 -4.54 7.98
N GLN A 644 -9.80 -4.85 6.70
CA GLN A 644 -11.13 -5.21 6.21
C GLN A 644 -11.66 -6.51 6.84
N ILE A 645 -10.79 -7.52 6.99
CA ILE A 645 -11.15 -8.78 7.68
C ILE A 645 -11.42 -8.54 9.17
N LEU A 646 -10.59 -7.74 9.83
CA LEU A 646 -10.80 -7.38 11.24
C LEU A 646 -12.14 -6.68 11.46
N CYS A 647 -12.49 -5.72 10.59
CA CYS A 647 -13.81 -5.07 10.59
C CYS A 647 -14.94 -6.12 10.48
N ALA A 648 -14.80 -7.07 9.57
CA ALA A 648 -15.79 -8.11 9.38
C ALA A 648 -15.95 -9.06 10.58
N LEU A 649 -14.86 -9.37 11.29
CA LEU A 649 -14.89 -10.18 12.51
C LEU A 649 -15.53 -9.42 13.68
N LEU A 650 -15.15 -8.15 13.88
CA LEU A 650 -15.70 -7.32 14.96
C LEU A 650 -17.21 -7.08 14.82
N SER A 651 -17.73 -7.11 13.59
CA SER A 651 -19.16 -6.90 13.34
C SER A 651 -20.09 -7.90 14.04
N TRP A 652 -19.62 -9.12 14.33
CA TRP A 652 -20.39 -10.13 15.07
C TRP A 652 -20.63 -9.73 16.52
N CYS A 653 -19.67 -9.03 17.14
CA CYS A 653 -19.75 -8.63 18.55
C CYS A 653 -20.75 -7.50 18.80
N LEU A 654 -21.19 -6.79 17.75
CA LEU A 654 -22.02 -5.59 17.87
C LEU A 654 -23.52 -5.86 17.92
N VAL A 655 -23.96 -7.09 17.63
CA VAL A 655 -25.39 -7.49 17.67
C VAL A 655 -26.29 -6.49 16.91
N PRO A 656 -25.95 -6.17 15.64
CA PRO A 656 -26.53 -5.03 14.91
C PRO A 656 -28.05 -5.11 14.67
N TRP A 657 -28.63 -6.30 14.69
CA TRP A 657 -30.07 -6.50 14.49
C TRP A 657 -30.93 -5.86 15.59
N LYS A 658 -30.39 -5.63 16.80
CA LYS A 658 -31.10 -4.88 17.85
C LYS A 658 -31.26 -3.40 17.50
N ILE A 659 -30.33 -2.83 16.74
CA ILE A 659 -30.42 -1.45 16.26
C ILE A 659 -31.53 -1.33 15.20
N LEU A 660 -31.68 -2.35 14.35
CA LEU A 660 -32.67 -2.41 13.28
C LEU A 660 -34.03 -2.99 13.72
N GLU A 661 -34.26 -3.14 15.03
CA GLU A 661 -35.54 -3.64 15.56
C GLU A 661 -36.71 -2.69 15.24
N SER A 662 -36.46 -1.38 15.24
CA SER A 662 -37.47 -0.37 14.90
C SER A 662 -36.87 0.84 14.18
N ALA A 663 -37.72 1.54 13.42
CA ALA A 663 -37.36 2.79 12.77
C ALA A 663 -36.86 3.86 13.76
N GLY A 664 -37.45 3.92 14.96
CA GLY A 664 -37.05 4.85 16.01
C GLY A 664 -35.66 4.55 16.57
N ASN A 665 -35.35 3.28 16.84
CA ASN A 665 -34.01 2.86 17.28
C ASN A 665 -32.96 3.20 16.23
N PHE A 666 -33.26 2.93 14.96
CA PHE A 666 -32.40 3.25 13.83
C PHE A 666 -32.14 4.76 13.71
N LEU A 667 -33.18 5.61 13.76
CA LEU A 667 -33.04 7.07 13.72
C LEU A 667 -32.23 7.62 14.90
N THR A 668 -32.46 7.09 16.11
CA THR A 668 -31.75 7.50 17.34
C THR A 668 -30.27 7.16 17.26
N PHE A 669 -29.95 5.94 16.81
CA PHE A 669 -28.59 5.50 16.54
C PHE A 669 -27.88 6.47 15.59
N MET A 670 -28.49 6.85 14.45
CA MET A 670 -27.87 7.79 13.50
C MET A 670 -27.62 9.18 14.09
N SER A 671 -28.56 9.70 14.89
CA SER A 671 -28.42 11.00 15.55
C SER A 671 -27.31 11.01 16.60
N ALA A 672 -27.12 9.92 17.35
CA ALA A 672 -26.10 9.80 18.39
C ALA A 672 -24.67 10.03 17.88
N TYR A 673 -24.36 9.51 16.69
CA TYR A 673 -23.01 9.62 16.14
C TYR A 673 -22.74 10.89 15.37
N ALA A 674 -23.79 11.53 14.87
CA ALA A 674 -23.69 12.81 14.18
C ALA A 674 -23.00 13.87 15.07
N VAL A 675 -23.12 13.74 16.39
CA VAL A 675 -22.48 14.59 17.41
C VAL A 675 -20.96 14.55 17.37
N PHE A 676 -20.34 13.41 17.07
CA PHE A 676 -18.88 13.28 17.00
C PHE A 676 -18.34 13.69 15.64
N LEU A 677 -19.04 13.30 14.58
CA LEU A 677 -18.57 13.50 13.21
C LEU A 677 -18.75 14.93 12.70
N GLY A 678 -19.76 15.67 13.17
CA GLY A 678 -19.93 17.10 12.84
C GLY A 678 -18.69 17.94 13.18
N PRO A 679 -18.21 17.90 14.43
CA PRO A 679 -16.95 18.54 14.83
C PRO A 679 -15.73 18.07 14.02
N ILE A 680 -15.57 16.76 13.80
CA ILE A 680 -14.43 16.22 13.05
C ILE A 680 -14.43 16.73 11.60
N ALA A 681 -15.59 16.70 10.94
CA ALA A 681 -15.74 17.18 9.57
C ALA A 681 -15.49 18.68 9.45
N SER A 682 -15.93 19.46 10.43
CA SER A 682 -15.67 20.90 10.51
C SER A 682 -14.17 21.18 10.58
N ILE A 683 -13.46 20.57 11.53
CA ILE A 683 -12.02 20.80 11.71
C ILE A 683 -11.26 20.47 10.43
N MET A 684 -11.50 19.31 9.81
CA MET A 684 -10.80 18.95 8.58
C MET A 684 -11.06 19.93 7.43
N LEU A 685 -12.31 20.39 7.29
CA LEU A 685 -12.70 21.31 6.25
C LEU A 685 -12.03 22.68 6.44
N PHE A 686 -12.16 23.27 7.62
CA PHE A 686 -11.67 24.62 7.90
C PHE A 686 -10.15 24.64 8.10
N ASP A 687 -9.54 23.55 8.58
CA ASP A 687 -8.10 23.41 8.70
C ASP A 687 -7.40 23.54 7.36
N PHE A 688 -7.89 22.79 6.37
CA PHE A 688 -7.28 22.77 5.05
C PHE A 688 -7.57 24.04 4.23
N TRP A 689 -8.82 24.52 4.24
CA TRP A 689 -9.25 25.57 3.32
C TRP A 689 -9.12 26.99 3.88
N ILE A 690 -9.06 27.16 5.21
CA ILE A 690 -9.16 28.47 5.85
C ILE A 690 -7.98 28.76 6.80
N VAL A 691 -7.63 27.90 7.77
CA VAL A 691 -6.53 28.15 8.75
C VAL A 691 -5.98 26.85 9.34
N ASN A 692 -4.67 26.69 9.55
CA ASN A 692 -4.09 25.55 10.31
C ASN A 692 -4.21 25.71 11.85
N ARG A 693 -4.99 24.86 12.57
CA ARG A 693 -4.91 24.37 14.00
C ARG A 693 -6.22 24.15 14.83
N LEU A 694 -6.26 23.02 15.57
CA LEU A 694 -7.26 22.37 16.48
C LEU A 694 -8.31 23.17 17.32
N GLY A 695 -9.53 22.60 17.43
CA GLY A 695 -10.54 22.83 18.47
C GLY A 695 -11.73 21.87 18.33
N VAL A 696 -12.28 21.27 19.40
CA VAL A 696 -13.44 20.33 19.38
C VAL A 696 -14.33 20.57 20.60
N VAL A 697 -15.66 20.63 20.43
CA VAL A 697 -16.60 20.56 21.58
C VAL A 697 -17.75 19.58 21.25
N PRO A 698 -17.70 18.31 21.70
CA PRO A 698 -18.81 17.38 21.51
C PRO A 698 -19.95 17.65 22.52
N ASN A 699 -21.21 17.46 22.09
CA ASN A 699 -22.39 17.62 22.93
C ASN A 699 -22.68 16.36 23.78
N LEU A 700 -22.11 16.30 24.99
CA LEU A 700 -22.17 15.13 25.88
C LEU A 700 -23.53 14.88 26.56
N PRO A 701 -24.28 15.88 27.06
CA PRO A 701 -25.57 15.65 27.73
C PRO A 701 -26.62 14.98 26.83
N GLY A 702 -26.69 15.40 25.56
CA GLY A 702 -27.59 14.80 24.58
C GLY A 702 -27.25 13.35 24.22
N LEU A 703 -25.95 13.04 24.13
CA LEU A 703 -25.46 11.69 23.84
C LEU A 703 -25.90 10.69 24.91
N ILE A 704 -25.80 11.06 26.20
CA ILE A 704 -26.17 10.17 27.32
C ILE A 704 -27.63 9.75 27.24
N ASN A 705 -28.54 10.68 26.92
CA ASN A 705 -29.97 10.38 26.74
C ASN A 705 -30.25 9.52 25.50
N SER A 706 -29.48 9.69 24.41
CA SER A 706 -29.62 8.87 23.20
C SER A 706 -29.16 7.42 23.38
N VAL A 707 -28.19 7.18 24.27
CA VAL A 707 -27.70 5.84 24.62
C VAL A 707 -28.60 5.17 25.65
N ASN A 708 -29.14 5.94 26.60
CA ASN A 708 -30.09 5.46 27.60
C ASN A 708 -31.25 6.46 27.75
N THR A 709 -32.38 6.11 27.13
CA THR A 709 -33.61 6.91 27.14
C THR A 709 -34.24 7.06 28.54
N GLY A 710 -33.80 6.27 29.52
CA GLY A 710 -34.23 6.37 30.92
C GLY A 710 -33.56 7.49 31.73
N VAL A 711 -32.58 8.21 31.17
CA VAL A 711 -31.92 9.35 31.82
C VAL A 711 -32.58 10.65 31.36
N ASP A 712 -33.35 11.31 32.24
CA ASP A 712 -33.95 12.61 31.93
C ASP A 712 -32.89 13.73 31.98
N VAL A 713 -32.64 14.35 30.83
CA VAL A 713 -31.69 15.46 30.65
C VAL A 713 -32.41 16.81 30.43
N GLY A 714 -33.73 16.86 30.59
CA GLY A 714 -34.53 18.07 30.45
C GLY A 714 -34.30 18.79 29.11
N VAL A 715 -34.11 20.11 29.16
CA VAL A 715 -33.89 20.97 27.97
C VAL A 715 -32.59 20.60 27.22
N GLY A 716 -31.66 19.87 27.86
CA GLY A 716 -30.41 19.40 27.26
C GLY A 716 -30.58 18.44 26.08
N VAL A 717 -31.78 17.90 25.85
CA VAL A 717 -32.08 17.05 24.68
C VAL A 717 -32.18 17.86 23.38
N HIS A 718 -32.55 19.14 23.45
CA HIS A 718 -32.82 19.96 22.27
C HIS A 718 -31.55 20.29 21.44
N PRO A 719 -30.41 20.66 22.06
CA PRO A 719 -29.12 20.78 21.37
C PRO A 719 -28.66 19.52 20.64
N PHE A 720 -29.13 18.33 21.04
CA PHE A 720 -28.82 17.06 20.36
C PHE A 720 -29.60 16.88 19.05
N GLN A 721 -30.83 17.40 19.00
CA GLN A 721 -31.72 17.28 17.84
C GLN A 721 -31.21 18.03 16.61
N PHE A 722 -30.30 19.00 16.75
CA PHE A 722 -29.54 19.62 15.66
C PHE A 722 -28.02 19.41 15.81
N GLY A 723 -27.63 18.31 16.46
CA GLY A 723 -26.29 18.08 16.99
C GLY A 723 -25.17 18.11 15.96
N TRP A 724 -25.43 17.68 14.72
CA TRP A 724 -24.43 17.78 13.65
C TRP A 724 -24.14 19.25 13.29
N LEU A 725 -25.19 20.06 13.05
CA LEU A 725 -25.05 21.47 12.69
C LEU A 725 -24.45 22.27 13.85
N LEU A 726 -24.93 22.05 15.07
CA LEU A 726 -24.38 22.67 16.27
C LEU A 726 -22.91 22.31 16.44
N GLY A 727 -22.59 21.02 16.40
CA GLY A 727 -21.23 20.52 16.53
C GLY A 727 -20.33 21.09 15.45
N PHE A 728 -20.79 21.13 14.20
CA PHE A 728 -20.05 21.68 13.07
C PHE A 728 -19.77 23.18 13.25
N VAL A 729 -20.81 24.00 13.45
CA VAL A 729 -20.71 25.47 13.53
C VAL A 729 -19.99 25.92 14.79
N ALA A 730 -20.34 25.39 15.96
CA ALA A 730 -19.69 25.75 17.22
C ALA A 730 -18.20 25.40 17.18
N THR A 731 -17.86 24.23 16.63
CA THR A 731 -16.47 23.84 16.44
C THR A 731 -15.76 24.77 15.46
N THR A 732 -16.37 25.15 14.33
CA THR A 732 -15.80 26.14 13.40
C THR A 732 -15.47 27.45 14.11
N VAL A 733 -16.42 28.01 14.87
CA VAL A 733 -16.24 29.29 15.56
C VAL A 733 -15.11 29.21 16.58
N VAL A 734 -15.12 28.19 17.43
CA VAL A 734 -14.08 27.99 18.47
C VAL A 734 -12.72 27.77 17.83
N TYR A 735 -12.66 26.93 16.79
CA TYR A 735 -11.43 26.61 16.06
C TYR A 735 -10.81 27.85 15.42
N LEU A 736 -11.59 28.63 14.68
CA LEU A 736 -11.12 29.85 14.02
C LEU A 736 -10.70 30.91 15.03
N PHE A 737 -11.44 31.05 16.12
CA PHE A 737 -11.10 31.97 17.21
C PHE A 737 -9.78 31.59 17.88
N LEU A 738 -9.62 30.33 18.30
CA LEU A 738 -8.38 29.86 18.92
C LEU A 738 -7.19 29.96 17.97
N SER A 739 -7.38 29.67 16.69
CA SER A 739 -6.34 29.81 15.67
C SER A 739 -5.92 31.26 15.44
N TRP A 740 -6.84 32.20 15.62
CA TRP A 740 -6.56 33.63 15.53
C TRP A 740 -5.84 34.16 16.77
N VAL A 741 -6.22 33.70 17.97
CA VAL A 741 -5.63 34.15 19.24
C VAL A 741 -4.28 33.50 19.53
N TRP A 742 -4.13 32.20 19.26
CA TRP A 742 -2.89 31.43 19.43
C TRP A 742 -2.47 30.77 18.11
N PRO A 743 -2.07 31.58 17.11
CA PRO A 743 -1.53 31.02 15.89
C PRO A 743 -0.21 30.38 16.26
N ALA A 744 0.00 29.13 15.85
CA ALA A 744 1.30 28.55 16.10
C ALA A 744 2.05 28.30 14.79
N LEU A 745 3.26 28.81 14.81
CA LEU A 745 4.00 29.21 13.64
C LEU A 745 4.92 28.08 13.19
N GLU A 746 5.20 27.12 14.07
CA GLU A 746 6.11 26.00 13.83
C GLU A 746 5.57 24.99 12.81
N THR A 747 4.26 25.00 12.54
CA THR A 747 3.61 24.07 11.59
C THR A 747 3.34 24.71 10.23
N ARG A 748 3.74 25.97 10.03
CA ARG A 748 3.57 26.64 8.75
C ARG A 748 4.71 26.24 7.83
N ILE A 749 4.34 25.65 6.70
CA ILE A 749 5.25 25.33 5.60
C ILE A 749 5.12 26.41 4.51
N GLU A 750 6.24 26.85 3.95
CA GLU A 750 6.27 27.90 2.90
C GLU A 750 5.61 27.43 1.60
N HIS A 751 5.80 26.15 1.26
CA HIS A 751 5.19 25.49 0.10
C HIS A 751 4.83 24.05 0.47
N ALA A 752 3.71 23.56 -0.05
CA ALA A 752 3.31 22.17 0.14
C ALA A 752 4.08 21.26 -0.83
N VAL A 753 4.80 20.27 -0.31
CA VAL A 753 5.47 19.26 -1.15
C VAL A 753 4.42 18.30 -1.70
N LEU A 754 4.24 18.29 -3.02
CA LEU A 754 3.24 17.44 -3.65
C LEU A 754 3.81 16.04 -3.96
N PRO A 755 2.98 14.98 -3.89
CA PRO A 755 3.43 13.62 -4.20
C PRO A 755 4.09 13.48 -5.56
N ASP A 756 3.56 14.20 -6.56
CA ASP A 756 4.08 14.15 -7.93
C ASP A 756 5.47 14.75 -8.03
N GLU A 757 5.79 15.81 -7.27
CA GLU A 757 7.12 16.41 -7.23
C GLU A 757 8.17 15.43 -6.66
N VAL A 758 7.80 14.63 -5.66
CA VAL A 758 8.69 13.64 -5.05
C VAL A 758 8.88 12.44 -5.97
N TYR A 759 7.80 11.91 -6.56
CA TYR A 759 7.89 10.79 -7.48
C TYR A 759 8.62 11.15 -8.78
N GLU A 760 8.42 12.36 -9.31
CA GLU A 760 9.12 12.84 -10.50
C GLU A 760 10.61 13.12 -10.22
N ARG A 761 10.96 13.59 -9.00
CA ARG A 761 12.37 13.69 -8.57
C ARG A 761 13.04 12.33 -8.36
N GLY A 762 12.30 11.33 -7.85
CA GLY A 762 12.79 9.96 -7.71
C GLY A 762 12.98 9.24 -9.05
N LEU A 763 12.12 9.53 -10.05
CA LEU A 763 12.24 9.02 -11.43
C LEU A 763 13.25 9.82 -12.27
N GLY A 764 13.54 11.08 -11.90
CA GLY A 764 14.51 11.95 -12.56
C GLY A 764 15.97 11.73 -12.13
N LEU A 765 16.24 10.81 -11.19
CA LEU A 765 17.59 10.40 -10.81
C LEU A 765 18.07 9.14 -11.54
N ASP A 766 17.25 8.56 -12.42
CA ASP A 766 17.64 7.55 -13.42
C ASP A 766 17.81 8.15 -14.84
N GLY A 767 17.80 9.48 -14.95
CA GLY A 767 18.03 10.17 -16.21
C GLY A 767 18.31 11.65 -15.98
N VAL A 768 19.60 12.00 -16.07
CA VAL A 768 20.25 13.31 -16.23
C VAL A 768 21.41 13.43 -15.24
N ASP A 769 22.59 13.05 -15.73
CA ASP A 769 23.84 13.66 -15.29
C ASP A 769 23.92 15.10 -15.82
N GLU A 770 24.68 15.93 -15.11
CA GLU A 770 25.06 17.33 -15.38
C GLU A 770 24.08 18.43 -14.97
N LEU A 771 24.18 18.84 -13.70
CA LEU A 771 24.55 20.21 -13.32
C LEU A 771 25.10 20.18 -11.89
N GLY A 772 26.37 20.56 -11.77
CA GLY A 772 27.13 20.44 -10.53
C GLY A 772 26.65 21.34 -9.38
N LEU A 773 27.30 21.08 -8.24
CA LEU A 773 27.31 21.82 -6.97
C LEU A 773 26.33 21.32 -5.90
N GLY A 774 26.85 20.34 -5.14
CA GLY A 774 26.82 20.25 -3.68
C GLY A 774 25.59 20.75 -2.94
N GLU A 775 24.67 19.85 -2.61
CA GLU A 775 23.80 19.98 -1.42
C GLU A 775 23.09 18.64 -1.08
N LYS A 776 23.81 17.52 -0.98
CA LYS A 776 23.22 16.22 -0.59
C LYS A 776 22.99 16.03 0.92
N HIS A 777 23.07 17.07 1.75
CA HIS A 777 22.91 16.92 3.21
C HIS A 777 21.97 17.91 3.94
N ALA A 778 21.27 18.83 3.26
CA ALA A 778 20.59 19.93 3.97
C ALA A 778 19.06 19.83 4.16
N VAL A 779 18.33 18.87 3.56
CA VAL A 779 16.85 18.96 3.53
C VAL A 779 16.13 17.97 4.48
N VAL A 780 16.84 17.05 5.14
CA VAL A 780 16.19 16.12 6.09
C VAL A 780 16.14 16.67 7.53
N GLU A 781 16.79 17.80 7.82
CA GLU A 781 16.84 18.37 9.17
C GLU A 781 15.79 19.45 9.48
N LYS A 782 14.86 19.73 8.57
CA LYS A 782 13.71 20.62 8.83
C LYS A 782 12.41 20.04 8.31
N VAL A 783 11.89 19.03 9.01
CA VAL A 783 10.46 18.64 9.01
C VAL A 783 10.01 18.43 10.44
#